data_AF-A0A7W3N4F3-F1
#
_entry.id   AF-A0A7W3N4F3-F1
#
_cell.length_a   1.000
_cell.length_b   1.000
_cell.length_c   1.000
_cell.angle_alpha   90.00
_cell.angle_beta   90.00
_cell.angle_gamma   90.00
#
_symmetry.space_group_name_H-M   'P 1'
#
loop_
_entity.id
_entity.type
_entity.pdbx_description
1 polymer ?
#
loop_
_entity_poly.entity_id
_entity_poly.type
_entity_poly.pdbx_seq_one_letter_code
_entity_poly.pdbx_strand_id
1 'polypeptide(L)'
;MPEPLSAPEDARRAQERERLLTVLRGIAEQETKRLHAGRSSWAWWLDLASRHGRYGFANTLLINAQMPTATDVRSYRDWQAQGRQVRKGATGIRIISLRGNPRPMFDISQTDGPPVDTPQAPTPAEAWERLRRLAADRGLQIDRGGGWAYTGPPGRLISIAPELGERDAPIALAHQLGHIQLHGGPVDQAGEGRCGCHGAQRVEADSITHLLLAHLGLQPEGLTFPAVARWAGTDPRANPAAAIRNLADRVLRASGRLTRRLSALPPPNIQHDRHGRHPGAPPPTTSPRLSATDPERHKDDERPDLQVGVEELAELQRAAHDYFTARRAHSWVPAYLRERGFDDETQIQWGVGHAPKAWRGLTDHLRGLGHSDEAILASGLARRARNGRLYDTFRDRVMVPLRRPDGIIAGFIGRRPDGADGPKYLNSPDSPLFHKGELLFGLHETRGYLAAGARPVIVEGPFDAMAINTAAPQQYAAVAPSGTALTTAQIRALGHTANLHKTGLIIALDGDAAGQAATERAWKTLAHLHGPVEAVILPEGRDPADILRDQGPDALREALQQTTPLADLVIDAAITRAGRSLHSPEDRLAAARAAAAVIAHLPPAQVPHQVARVAELVRTDPATITQAVVEAIAPDAATARRLADDDFPLPPLASPPTHRHRPADRPRPASRRPTKHR
;
A
#
# COMPACT_ATOMS: atom_id res chain seq x y z
N MET A 1 29.40 49.17 3.80
CA MET A 1 29.63 48.66 5.17
C MET A 1 28.51 49.22 6.03
N PRO A 2 27.51 48.43 6.45
CA PRO A 2 26.51 48.97 7.37
C PRO A 2 27.15 49.17 8.75
N GLU A 3 26.90 50.31 9.38
CA GLU A 3 27.32 50.62 10.76
C GLU A 3 26.84 49.53 11.74
N PRO A 4 27.65 49.15 12.74
CA PRO A 4 27.20 48.25 13.79
C PRO A 4 26.09 48.92 14.60
N LEU A 5 24.95 48.23 14.70
CA LEU A 5 23.78 48.68 15.47
C LEU A 5 24.11 48.75 16.96
N SER A 6 23.36 49.58 17.69
CA SER A 6 23.56 49.75 19.13
C SER A 6 23.25 48.46 19.91
N ALA A 7 24.07 48.10 20.89
CA ALA A 7 23.93 46.88 21.70
C ALA A 7 22.50 46.59 22.26
N PRO A 8 21.66 47.60 22.61
CA PRO A 8 20.28 47.38 23.04
C PRO A 8 19.31 46.93 21.94
N GLU A 9 19.57 47.26 20.67
CA GLU A 9 18.74 46.86 19.54
C GLU A 9 19.02 45.42 19.09
N ASP A 10 20.28 45.01 19.15
CA ASP A 10 20.69 43.62 18.87
C ASP A 10 20.12 42.65 19.91
N ALA A 11 20.11 43.04 21.19
CA ALA A 11 19.49 42.26 22.26
C ALA A 11 17.98 42.09 22.06
N ARG A 12 17.27 43.17 21.69
CA ARG A 12 15.82 43.11 21.37
C ARG A 12 15.52 42.23 20.17
N ARG A 13 16.31 42.34 19.10
CA ARG A 13 16.17 41.48 17.89
C ARG A 13 16.47 40.01 18.19
N ALA A 14 17.46 39.73 19.05
CA ALA A 14 17.76 38.38 19.48
C ALA A 14 16.61 37.77 20.29
N GLN A 15 16.04 38.53 21.22
CA GLN A 15 14.88 38.11 22.02
C GLN A 15 13.64 37.85 21.16
N GLU A 16 13.34 38.74 20.20
CA GLU A 16 12.22 38.56 19.29
C GLU A 16 12.41 37.34 18.37
N ARG A 17 13.63 37.12 17.89
CA ARG A 17 13.97 35.92 17.12
C ARG A 17 13.75 34.64 17.92
N GLU A 18 14.16 34.64 19.19
CA GLU A 18 13.98 33.49 20.07
C GLU A 18 12.50 33.21 20.37
N ARG A 19 11.71 34.26 20.64
CA ARG A 19 10.25 34.14 20.77
C ARG A 19 9.61 33.54 19.53
N LEU A 20 9.96 34.05 18.35
CA LEU A 20 9.44 33.52 17.08
C LEU A 20 9.84 32.05 16.86
N LEU A 21 11.08 31.67 17.18
CA LEU A 21 11.52 30.29 17.09
C LEU A 21 10.75 29.36 18.03
N THR A 22 10.48 29.79 19.25
CA THR A 22 9.67 29.03 20.21
C THR A 22 8.26 28.80 19.67
N VAL A 23 7.63 29.84 19.10
CA VAL A 23 6.29 29.71 18.49
C VAL A 23 6.32 28.73 17.32
N LEU A 24 7.28 28.84 16.39
CA LEU A 24 7.38 27.95 15.24
C LEU A 24 7.64 26.50 15.66
N ARG A 25 8.52 26.26 16.64
CA ARG A 25 8.74 24.90 17.17
C ARG A 25 7.48 24.35 17.81
N GLY A 26 6.75 25.17 18.57
CA GLY A 26 5.48 24.79 19.17
C GLY A 26 4.42 24.37 18.15
N ILE A 27 4.27 25.12 17.05
CA ILE A 27 3.36 24.77 15.94
C ILE A 27 3.76 23.42 15.33
N ALA A 28 5.05 23.25 14.99
CA ALA A 28 5.53 22.00 14.40
C ALA A 28 5.32 20.79 15.33
N GLU A 29 5.53 20.96 16.64
CA GLU A 29 5.26 19.92 17.64
C GLU A 29 3.78 19.60 17.76
N GLN A 30 2.90 20.60 17.75
CA GLN A 30 1.45 20.42 17.79
C GLN A 30 0.95 19.65 16.57
N GLU A 31 1.41 20.01 15.37
CA GLU A 31 1.06 19.29 14.14
C GLU A 31 1.64 17.86 14.13
N THR A 32 2.83 17.64 14.69
CA THR A 32 3.38 16.28 14.88
C THR A 32 2.49 15.45 15.81
N LYS A 33 1.97 16.04 16.90
CA LYS A 33 1.03 15.36 17.81
C LYS A 33 -0.30 15.04 17.11
N ARG A 34 -0.78 15.91 16.20
CA ARG A 34 -1.99 15.63 15.40
C ARG A 34 -1.81 14.44 14.47
N LEU A 35 -0.64 14.33 13.83
CA LEU A 35 -0.27 13.15 13.03
C LEU A 35 -0.25 11.88 13.89
N HIS A 36 0.39 11.93 15.05
CA HIS A 36 0.46 10.79 15.98
C HIS A 36 -0.93 10.33 16.45
N ALA A 37 -1.80 11.29 16.82
CA ALA A 37 -3.16 11.03 17.27
C ALA A 37 -4.14 10.63 16.14
N GLY A 38 -3.68 10.55 14.90
CA GLY A 38 -4.52 10.20 13.74
C GLY A 38 -5.51 11.29 13.31
N ARG A 39 -5.37 12.53 13.83
CA ARG A 39 -6.17 13.68 13.37
C ARG A 39 -5.77 14.16 11.99
N SER A 40 -4.54 13.84 11.58
CA SER A 40 -4.05 13.98 10.22
C SER A 40 -3.40 12.65 9.82
N SER A 41 -3.59 12.21 8.57
CA SER A 41 -3.00 10.96 8.10
C SER A 41 -1.54 11.15 7.67
N TRP A 42 -0.76 10.06 7.65
CA TRP A 42 0.59 10.09 7.09
C TRP A 42 0.60 10.40 5.59
N ALA A 43 -0.39 9.88 4.86
CA ALA A 43 -0.59 10.17 3.44
C ALA A 43 -0.84 11.67 3.19
N TRP A 44 -1.60 12.33 4.05
CA TRP A 44 -1.79 13.79 4.00
C TRP A 44 -0.46 14.54 4.16
N TRP A 45 0.41 14.11 5.08
CA TRP A 45 1.72 14.72 5.21
C TRP A 45 2.61 14.46 3.98
N LEU A 46 2.54 13.26 3.38
CA LEU A 46 3.28 12.95 2.16
C LEU A 46 2.85 13.81 0.97
N ASP A 47 1.56 14.12 0.87
CA ASP A 47 1.05 15.06 -0.13
C ASP A 47 1.66 16.46 0.07
N LEU A 48 1.72 16.97 1.31
CA LEU A 48 2.44 18.21 1.61
C LEU A 48 3.93 18.12 1.27
N ALA A 49 4.56 16.99 1.59
CA ALA A 49 5.97 16.74 1.36
C ALA A 49 6.31 16.62 -0.14
N SER A 50 5.37 16.21 -0.99
CA SER A 50 5.56 16.17 -2.45
C SER A 50 5.84 17.57 -3.02
N ARG A 51 5.22 18.61 -2.44
CA ARG A 51 5.40 20.02 -2.82
C ARG A 51 6.53 20.69 -2.06
N HIS A 52 6.59 20.47 -0.75
CA HIS A 52 7.42 21.28 0.17
C HIS A 52 8.54 20.49 0.88
N GLY A 53 8.73 19.21 0.53
CA GLY A 53 9.65 18.30 1.22
C GLY A 53 11.11 18.74 1.22
N ARG A 54 11.53 19.59 0.27
CA ARG A 54 12.87 20.19 0.23
C ARG A 54 13.22 21.02 1.48
N TYR A 55 12.22 21.43 2.25
CA TYR A 55 12.40 22.22 3.47
C TYR A 55 12.53 21.37 4.74
N GLY A 56 12.38 20.04 4.66
CA GLY A 56 12.42 19.14 5.81
C GLY A 56 11.07 19.01 6.53
N PHE A 57 10.93 17.99 7.38
CA PHE A 57 9.66 17.61 7.99
C PHE A 57 8.98 18.76 8.76
N ALA A 58 9.69 19.40 9.69
CA ALA A 58 9.10 20.46 10.50
C ALA A 58 8.60 21.64 9.66
N ASN A 59 9.33 22.00 8.61
CA ASN A 59 8.95 23.12 7.76
C ASN A 59 7.78 22.79 6.82
N THR A 60 7.59 21.53 6.41
CA THR A 60 6.39 21.13 5.65
C THR A 60 5.12 21.37 6.45
N LEU A 61 5.15 21.05 7.75
CA LEU A 61 4.03 21.31 8.66
C LEU A 61 3.83 22.81 8.90
N LEU A 62 4.92 23.56 9.07
CA LEU A 62 4.86 25.02 9.26
C LEU A 62 4.29 25.76 8.06
N ILE A 63 4.67 25.35 6.85
CA ILE A 63 4.14 25.94 5.62
C ILE A 63 2.63 25.75 5.58
N ASN A 64 2.16 24.51 5.78
CA ASN A 64 0.73 24.21 5.78
C ASN A 64 -0.03 24.94 6.91
N ALA A 65 0.53 25.01 8.12
CA ALA A 65 -0.11 25.66 9.26
C ALA A 65 -0.31 27.18 9.04
N GLN A 66 0.57 27.82 8.26
CA GLN A 66 0.47 29.25 7.93
C GLN A 66 -0.29 29.52 6.65
N MET A 67 -0.22 28.61 5.67
CA MET A 67 -0.89 28.73 4.38
C MET A 67 -1.23 27.32 3.83
N PRO A 68 -2.41 26.77 4.14
CA PRO A 68 -2.82 25.44 3.67
C PRO A 68 -2.92 25.32 2.14
N THR A 69 -3.17 26.44 1.45
CA THR A 69 -3.31 26.51 0.00
C THR A 69 -1.98 26.70 -0.74
N ALA A 70 -0.84 26.64 -0.05
CA ALA A 70 0.47 26.88 -0.65
C ALA A 70 0.85 25.76 -1.64
N THR A 71 1.18 26.14 -2.87
CA THR A 71 1.48 25.23 -3.98
C THR A 71 2.96 25.21 -4.36
N ASP A 72 3.64 26.36 -4.35
CA ASP A 72 5.09 26.46 -4.56
C ASP A 72 5.63 27.59 -3.70
N VAL A 73 6.39 27.24 -2.66
CA VAL A 73 6.94 28.19 -1.69
C VAL A 73 8.42 28.36 -1.93
N ARG A 74 8.91 29.59 -2.16
CA ARG A 74 10.33 29.89 -2.41
C ARG A 74 10.79 31.15 -1.69
N SER A 75 12.10 31.37 -1.63
CA SER A 75 12.61 32.62 -1.08
C SER A 75 12.40 33.77 -2.07
N TYR A 76 12.39 35.00 -1.56
CA TYR A 76 12.31 36.20 -2.41
C TYR A 76 13.32 36.18 -3.58
N ARG A 77 14.57 35.79 -3.30
CA ARG A 77 15.63 35.73 -4.32
C ARG A 77 15.39 34.65 -5.37
N ASP A 78 14.84 33.50 -4.96
CA ASP A 78 14.53 32.40 -5.90
C ASP A 78 13.38 32.76 -6.83
N TRP A 79 12.44 33.60 -6.38
CA TRP A 79 11.39 34.14 -7.25
C TRP A 79 11.94 35.16 -8.23
N GLN A 80 12.81 36.06 -7.78
CA GLN A 80 13.49 37.01 -8.66
C GLN A 80 14.30 36.29 -9.75
N ALA A 81 14.98 35.19 -9.41
CA ALA A 81 15.71 34.37 -10.38
C ALA A 81 14.81 33.75 -11.46
N GLN A 82 13.51 33.61 -11.20
CA GLN A 82 12.51 33.14 -12.16
C GLN A 82 11.75 34.29 -12.85
N GLY A 83 12.22 35.54 -12.69
CA GLY A 83 11.57 36.72 -13.26
C GLY A 83 10.24 37.08 -12.58
N ARG A 84 9.97 36.57 -11.37
CA ARG A 84 8.77 36.90 -10.59
C ARG A 84 9.12 37.83 -9.41
N GLN A 85 8.19 38.70 -9.05
CA GLN A 85 8.33 39.67 -7.97
C GLN A 85 7.27 39.43 -6.89
N VAL A 86 7.69 39.38 -5.63
CA VAL A 86 6.75 39.27 -4.50
C VAL A 86 5.95 40.56 -4.35
N ARG A 87 4.63 40.43 -4.20
CA ARG A 87 3.70 41.56 -4.04
C ARG A 87 4.05 42.40 -2.81
N LYS A 88 3.97 43.72 -2.95
CA LYS A 88 4.17 44.65 -1.84
C LYS A 88 3.12 44.38 -0.75
N GLY A 89 3.57 44.16 0.48
CA GLY A 89 2.70 43.86 1.62
C GLY A 89 2.35 42.38 1.82
N ALA A 90 2.85 41.47 0.96
CA ALA A 90 2.62 40.03 1.15
C ALA A 90 3.21 39.53 2.48
N THR A 91 2.38 38.82 3.26
CA THR A 91 2.82 38.20 4.51
C THR A 91 3.64 36.94 4.21
N GLY A 92 4.91 36.94 4.61
CA GLY A 92 5.81 35.81 4.35
C GLY A 92 5.56 34.61 5.28
N ILE A 93 5.51 33.42 4.70
CA ILE A 93 5.47 32.12 5.39
C ILE A 93 6.80 31.90 6.11
N ARG A 94 6.78 31.69 7.43
CA ARG A 94 8.01 31.53 8.22
C ARG A 94 8.43 30.07 8.28
N ILE A 95 9.65 29.79 7.83
CA ILE A 95 10.31 28.49 7.98
C ILE A 95 11.52 28.61 8.92
N ILE A 96 11.95 27.51 9.50
CA ILE A 96 13.19 27.39 10.28
C ILE A 96 14.31 26.95 9.34
N SER A 97 15.30 27.81 9.12
CA SER A 97 16.46 27.46 8.29
C SER A 97 17.36 26.40 8.92
N LEU A 98 18.26 25.81 8.13
CA LEU A 98 19.28 24.86 8.61
C LEU A 98 20.16 25.43 9.74
N ARG A 99 20.35 26.76 9.78
CA ARG A 99 21.07 27.45 10.86
C ARG A 99 20.19 27.78 12.07
N GLY A 100 18.99 27.22 12.14
CA GLY A 100 18.03 27.43 13.21
C GLY A 100 17.42 28.84 13.26
N ASN A 101 17.50 29.62 12.18
CA ASN A 101 16.93 30.98 12.13
C ASN A 101 15.60 31.02 11.36
N PRO A 102 14.59 31.78 11.82
CA PRO A 102 13.36 32.01 11.05
C PRO A 102 13.66 32.74 9.75
N ARG A 103 13.10 32.28 8.63
CA ARG A 103 13.22 32.95 7.33
C ARG A 103 11.84 33.09 6.68
N PRO A 104 11.52 34.27 6.11
CA PRO A 104 10.31 34.45 5.32
C PRO A 104 10.46 33.81 3.94
N MET A 105 9.42 33.13 3.51
CA MET A 105 9.23 32.51 2.21
C MET A 105 7.89 32.97 1.64
N PHE A 106 7.69 32.80 0.34
CA PHE A 106 6.51 33.29 -0.36
C PHE A 106 5.99 32.23 -1.31
N ASP A 107 4.68 32.03 -1.29
CA ASP A 107 4.01 31.17 -2.27
C ASP A 107 3.90 31.88 -3.63
N ILE A 108 3.80 31.11 -4.72
CA ILE A 108 3.61 31.64 -6.07
C ILE A 108 2.40 32.58 -6.19
N SER A 109 1.30 32.31 -5.48
CA SER A 109 0.09 33.15 -5.46
C SER A 109 0.35 34.56 -4.89
N GLN A 110 1.46 34.75 -4.17
CA GLN A 110 1.91 36.02 -3.61
C GLN A 110 2.88 36.77 -4.54
N THR A 111 3.07 36.29 -5.77
CA THR A 111 4.02 36.84 -6.73
C THR A 111 3.37 37.21 -8.05
N ASP A 112 3.86 38.27 -8.67
CA ASP A 112 3.51 38.66 -10.04
C ASP A 112 4.67 38.32 -10.98
N GLY A 113 4.37 37.82 -12.18
CA GLY A 113 5.38 37.47 -13.19
C GLY A 113 4.93 36.36 -14.14
N PRO A 114 5.81 35.95 -15.07
CA PRO A 114 5.50 34.96 -16.11
C PRO A 114 5.16 33.60 -15.49
N PRO A 115 4.23 32.82 -16.08
CA PRO A 115 3.86 31.50 -15.56
C PRO A 115 5.11 30.64 -15.38
N VAL A 116 5.17 29.92 -14.26
CA VAL A 116 6.26 28.99 -14.00
C VAL A 116 5.99 27.74 -14.83
N ASP A 117 6.94 27.35 -15.67
CA ASP A 117 6.85 26.12 -16.46
C ASP A 117 6.53 24.94 -15.52
N THR A 118 5.34 24.38 -15.71
CA THR A 118 4.93 23.16 -15.02
C THR A 118 5.17 22.03 -16.02
N PRO A 119 6.18 21.16 -15.81
CA PRO A 119 6.44 20.09 -16.75
C PRO A 119 5.19 19.23 -16.93
N GLN A 120 4.86 18.92 -18.17
CA GLN A 120 3.73 18.04 -18.48
C GLN A 120 3.95 16.69 -17.80
N ALA A 121 2.91 16.19 -17.11
CA ALA A 121 2.99 14.91 -16.44
C ALA A 121 3.26 13.80 -17.48
N PRO A 122 4.37 13.05 -17.34
CA PRO A 122 4.69 11.95 -18.25
C PRO A 122 3.60 10.88 -18.18
N THR A 123 3.45 10.14 -19.28
CA THR A 123 2.62 8.93 -19.33
C THR A 123 3.18 7.87 -18.35
N PRO A 124 2.36 6.91 -17.87
CA PRO A 124 2.85 5.81 -17.05
C PRO A 124 4.00 5.01 -17.70
N ALA A 125 4.00 4.87 -19.03
CA ALA A 125 5.07 4.25 -19.79
C ALA A 125 6.38 5.05 -19.75
N GLU A 126 6.31 6.38 -19.88
CA GLU A 126 7.48 7.26 -19.73
C GLU A 126 8.01 7.27 -18.30
N ALA A 127 7.12 7.24 -17.30
CA ALA A 127 7.51 7.14 -15.89
C ALA A 127 8.20 5.80 -15.58
N TRP A 128 7.67 4.68 -16.12
CA TRP A 128 8.32 3.38 -16.08
C TRP A 128 9.74 3.43 -16.64
N GLU A 129 9.90 4.00 -17.84
CA GLU A 129 11.21 4.07 -18.49
C GLU A 129 12.20 4.95 -17.72
N ARG A 130 11.73 6.08 -17.17
CA ARG A 130 12.55 6.94 -16.31
C ARG A 130 13.01 6.22 -15.04
N LEU A 131 12.14 5.44 -14.40
CA LEU A 131 12.50 4.62 -13.23
C LEU A 131 13.46 3.48 -13.61
N ARG A 132 13.26 2.83 -14.76
CA ARG A 132 14.16 1.79 -15.28
C ARG A 132 15.57 2.34 -15.50
N ARG A 133 15.68 3.54 -16.07
CA ARG A 133 16.96 4.23 -16.26
C ARG A 133 17.59 4.67 -14.95
N LEU A 134 16.79 5.10 -13.96
CA LEU A 134 17.28 5.38 -12.61
C LEU A 134 17.83 4.11 -11.93
N ALA A 135 17.18 2.96 -12.13
CA ALA A 135 17.68 1.68 -11.63
C ALA A 135 19.00 1.30 -12.33
N ALA A 136 19.05 1.37 -13.66
CA ALA A 136 20.23 1.06 -14.46
C ALA A 136 21.42 1.95 -14.11
N ASP A 137 21.20 3.25 -13.90
CA ASP A 137 22.20 4.22 -13.46
C ASP A 137 22.83 3.86 -12.10
N ARG A 138 22.11 3.12 -11.28
CA ARG A 138 22.56 2.60 -9.99
C ARG A 138 23.13 1.18 -10.09
N GLY A 139 23.32 0.67 -11.30
CA GLY A 139 23.82 -0.68 -11.56
C GLY A 139 22.83 -1.79 -11.25
N LEU A 140 21.52 -1.48 -11.20
CA LEU A 140 20.44 -2.43 -10.95
C LEU A 140 19.87 -2.90 -12.29
N GLN A 141 19.68 -4.20 -12.44
CA GLN A 141 18.95 -4.80 -13.55
C GLN A 141 17.50 -5.04 -13.14
N ILE A 142 16.60 -5.00 -14.13
CA ILE A 142 15.17 -5.26 -13.91
C ILE A 142 14.79 -6.46 -14.76
N ASP A 143 14.26 -7.49 -14.14
CA ASP A 143 13.65 -8.64 -14.81
C ASP A 143 12.13 -8.53 -14.75
N ARG A 144 11.48 -8.80 -15.88
CA ARG A 144 10.02 -8.78 -16.02
C ARG A 144 9.52 -9.98 -16.83
N GLY A 145 10.03 -11.17 -16.52
CA GLY A 145 9.56 -12.44 -17.09
C GLY A 145 10.08 -12.72 -18.50
N GLY A 146 11.22 -12.14 -18.89
CA GLY A 146 11.77 -12.22 -20.24
C GLY A 146 12.49 -13.54 -20.58
N GLY A 147 12.55 -14.50 -19.66
CA GLY A 147 13.20 -15.80 -19.87
C GLY A 147 14.74 -15.78 -19.92
N TRP A 148 15.38 -14.66 -19.60
CA TRP A 148 16.84 -14.54 -19.56
C TRP A 148 17.38 -14.85 -18.16
N ALA A 149 18.39 -15.72 -18.09
CA ALA A 149 19.10 -15.98 -16.84
C ALA A 149 20.04 -14.82 -16.51
N TYR A 150 19.71 -14.03 -15.50
CA TYR A 150 20.62 -13.01 -14.97
C TYR A 150 21.87 -13.67 -14.37
N THR A 151 23.06 -13.30 -14.87
CA THR A 151 24.36 -13.85 -14.42
C THR A 151 25.19 -12.86 -13.59
N GLY A 152 24.59 -11.73 -13.18
CA GLY A 152 25.27 -10.73 -12.34
C GLY A 152 25.12 -10.96 -10.83
N PRO A 153 25.65 -10.06 -9.98
CA PRO A 153 25.59 -10.20 -8.53
C PRO A 153 24.15 -10.27 -7.99
N PRO A 154 23.79 -11.22 -7.12
CA PRO A 154 22.41 -11.44 -6.64
C PRO A 154 21.71 -10.20 -6.05
N GLY A 155 22.48 -9.27 -5.46
CA GLY A 155 21.95 -8.03 -4.88
C GLY A 155 21.67 -6.90 -5.88
N ARG A 156 21.74 -7.17 -7.19
CA ARG A 156 21.57 -6.15 -8.25
C ARG A 156 20.44 -6.47 -9.24
N LEU A 157 19.61 -7.47 -8.97
CA LEU A 157 18.45 -7.82 -9.80
C LEU A 157 17.16 -7.41 -9.10
N ILE A 158 16.33 -6.61 -9.75
CA ILE A 158 14.95 -6.31 -9.34
C ILE A 158 14.00 -7.10 -10.23
N SER A 159 13.33 -8.11 -9.68
CA SER A 159 12.27 -8.81 -10.41
C SER A 159 10.95 -8.07 -10.22
N ILE A 160 10.28 -7.71 -11.31
CA ILE A 160 8.95 -7.10 -11.36
C ILE A 160 8.04 -8.08 -12.10
N ALA A 161 6.92 -8.46 -11.50
CA ALA A 161 5.97 -9.40 -12.11
C ALA A 161 5.55 -8.98 -13.54
N PRO A 162 5.65 -9.85 -14.56
CA PRO A 162 5.25 -9.54 -15.94
C PRO A 162 3.78 -9.12 -16.06
N GLU A 163 2.91 -9.69 -15.24
CA GLU A 163 1.48 -9.44 -15.16
C GLU A 163 1.09 -8.06 -14.61
N LEU A 164 2.01 -7.37 -13.91
CA LEU A 164 1.74 -6.02 -13.43
C LEU A 164 1.56 -5.07 -14.61
N GLY A 165 0.44 -4.36 -14.66
CA GLY A 165 0.14 -3.42 -15.73
C GLY A 165 1.03 -2.17 -15.70
N GLU A 166 0.87 -1.31 -16.70
CA GLU A 166 1.61 -0.04 -16.82
C GLU A 166 1.42 0.92 -15.64
N ARG A 167 0.39 0.72 -14.82
CA ARG A 167 0.13 1.50 -13.60
C ARG A 167 0.89 0.95 -12.39
N ASP A 168 0.86 -0.37 -12.20
CA ASP A 168 1.36 -1.01 -10.98
C ASP A 168 2.86 -1.30 -11.05
N ALA A 169 3.40 -1.53 -12.25
CA ALA A 169 4.82 -1.80 -12.42
C ALA A 169 5.72 -0.62 -11.97
N PRO A 170 5.44 0.65 -12.32
CA PRO A 170 6.17 1.81 -11.76
C PRO A 170 6.12 1.89 -10.23
N ILE A 171 4.97 1.58 -9.63
CA ILE A 171 4.78 1.60 -8.18
C ILE A 171 5.68 0.54 -7.53
N ALA A 172 5.65 -0.69 -8.03
CA ALA A 172 6.47 -1.78 -7.56
C ALA A 172 7.97 -1.46 -7.69
N LEU A 173 8.40 -0.92 -8.82
CA LEU A 173 9.80 -0.56 -9.04
C LEU A 173 10.25 0.58 -8.11
N ALA A 174 9.44 1.63 -7.95
CA ALA A 174 9.75 2.73 -7.05
C ALA A 174 9.80 2.28 -5.57
N HIS A 175 8.97 1.33 -5.17
CA HIS A 175 9.03 0.68 -3.85
C HIS A 175 10.34 -0.07 -3.62
N GLN A 176 10.78 -0.87 -4.59
CA GLN A 176 12.07 -1.57 -4.51
C GLN A 176 13.26 -0.60 -4.46
N LEU A 177 13.22 0.48 -5.25
CA LEU A 177 14.21 1.55 -5.16
C LEU A 177 14.25 2.23 -3.79
N GLY A 178 13.09 2.35 -3.12
CA GLY A 178 13.00 2.81 -1.73
C GLY A 178 13.78 1.91 -0.77
N HIS A 179 13.58 0.60 -0.85
CA HIS A 179 14.31 -0.37 -0.03
C HIS A 179 15.82 -0.31 -0.24
N ILE A 180 16.25 -0.32 -1.51
CA ILE A 180 17.67 -0.24 -1.86
C ILE A 180 18.29 1.06 -1.33
N GLN A 181 17.53 2.15 -1.32
CA GLN A 181 18.03 3.45 -0.90
C GLN A 181 18.14 3.61 0.63
N LEU A 182 17.31 2.92 1.42
CA LEU A 182 17.28 3.06 2.89
C LEU A 182 17.84 1.87 3.66
N HIS A 183 17.66 0.64 3.17
CA HIS A 183 17.91 -0.58 3.94
C HIS A 183 19.09 -1.40 3.41
N GLY A 184 19.60 -1.09 2.21
CA GLY A 184 20.81 -1.71 1.65
C GLY A 184 20.75 -3.23 1.42
N GLY A 185 19.58 -3.85 1.57
CA GLY A 185 19.37 -5.31 1.50
C GLY A 185 19.11 -5.85 0.07
N PRO A 186 19.16 -7.18 -0.11
CA PRO A 186 18.87 -7.84 -1.38
C PRO A 186 17.42 -7.62 -1.79
N VAL A 187 17.19 -7.67 -3.10
CA VAL A 187 15.88 -7.40 -3.70
C VAL A 187 14.99 -8.64 -3.55
N ASP A 188 13.90 -8.51 -2.81
CA ASP A 188 12.81 -9.48 -2.87
C ASP A 188 12.20 -9.46 -4.28
N GLN A 189 11.77 -10.63 -4.78
CA GLN A 189 11.00 -10.71 -6.02
C GLN A 189 9.72 -9.88 -5.87
N ALA A 190 9.58 -8.78 -6.61
CA ALA A 190 8.35 -7.99 -6.62
C ALA A 190 7.34 -8.66 -7.55
N GLY A 191 6.77 -9.78 -7.08
CA GLY A 191 5.56 -10.40 -7.61
C GLY A 191 4.36 -10.04 -6.74
N GLU A 192 3.29 -9.54 -7.37
CA GLU A 192 1.94 -9.39 -6.81
C GLU A 192 1.86 -9.06 -5.30
N GLY A 193 2.25 -7.85 -4.93
CA GLY A 193 1.97 -7.28 -3.60
C GLY A 193 2.78 -7.82 -2.42
N ARG A 194 3.91 -8.51 -2.66
CA ARG A 194 4.77 -9.04 -1.60
C ARG A 194 6.17 -8.40 -1.61
N CYS A 195 6.33 -7.40 -0.74
CA CYS A 195 7.60 -7.14 -0.09
C CYS A 195 7.53 -7.80 1.30
N GLY A 196 8.58 -8.51 1.74
CA GLY A 196 8.67 -9.09 3.11
C GLY A 196 8.70 -8.03 4.23
N CYS A 197 8.79 -6.75 3.84
CA CYS A 197 8.84 -5.60 4.72
C CYS A 197 7.52 -5.37 5.49
N HIS A 198 7.67 -4.99 6.75
CA HIS A 198 6.59 -4.72 7.68
C HIS A 198 6.94 -3.52 8.57
N GLY A 199 5.94 -3.02 9.32
CA GLY A 199 6.14 -1.91 10.26
C GLY A 199 6.73 -0.66 9.61
N ALA A 200 7.73 -0.06 10.28
CA ALA A 200 8.34 1.20 9.86
C ALA A 200 9.09 1.10 8.51
N GLN A 201 9.70 -0.04 8.18
CA GLN A 201 10.45 -0.20 6.92
C GLN A 201 9.54 -0.13 5.70
N ARG A 202 8.35 -0.73 5.80
CA ARG A 202 7.34 -0.62 4.74
C ARG A 202 6.84 0.81 4.60
N VAL A 203 6.56 1.49 5.71
CA VAL A 203 6.16 2.90 5.72
C VAL A 203 7.22 3.76 5.03
N GLU A 204 8.50 3.51 5.29
CA GLU A 204 9.62 4.21 4.67
C GLU A 204 9.69 3.99 3.15
N ALA A 205 9.62 2.74 2.70
CA ALA A 205 9.63 2.41 1.28
C ALA A 205 8.43 3.00 0.54
N ASP A 206 7.20 2.77 1.05
CA ASP A 206 5.96 3.31 0.48
C ASP A 206 5.97 4.85 0.46
N SER A 207 6.57 5.49 1.47
CA SER A 207 6.72 6.95 1.50
C SER A 207 7.67 7.46 0.42
N ILE A 208 8.78 6.75 0.18
CA ILE A 208 9.70 7.07 -0.92
C ILE A 208 9.00 6.86 -2.28
N THR A 209 8.26 5.77 -2.44
CA THR A 209 7.43 5.49 -3.62
C THR A 209 6.47 6.63 -3.89
N HIS A 210 5.71 7.06 -2.88
CA HIS A 210 4.76 8.16 -2.99
C HIS A 210 5.45 9.44 -3.51
N LEU A 211 6.57 9.82 -2.93
CA LEU A 211 7.31 11.04 -3.31
C LEU A 211 7.96 10.93 -4.69
N LEU A 212 8.43 9.75 -5.10
CA LEU A 212 8.99 9.50 -6.43
C LEU A 212 7.92 9.57 -7.52
N LEU A 213 6.77 8.96 -7.30
CA LEU A 213 5.65 8.98 -8.23
C LEU A 213 5.10 10.40 -8.38
N ALA A 214 4.93 11.12 -7.27
CA ALA A 214 4.53 12.52 -7.30
C ALA A 214 5.53 13.41 -8.06
N HIS A 215 6.85 13.20 -7.89
CA HIS A 215 7.89 13.89 -8.67
C HIS A 215 7.84 13.56 -10.16
N LEU A 216 7.39 12.35 -10.51
CA LEU A 216 7.12 11.92 -11.88
C LEU A 216 5.74 12.35 -12.38
N GLY A 217 4.96 13.13 -11.64
CA GLY A 217 3.61 13.56 -12.05
C GLY A 217 2.57 12.44 -12.10
N LEU A 218 2.86 11.28 -11.50
CA LEU A 218 1.92 10.18 -11.33
C LEU A 218 1.20 10.30 -9.98
N GLN A 219 -0.08 9.93 -9.97
CA GLN A 219 -0.83 9.83 -8.73
C GLN A 219 -0.38 8.58 -7.95
N PRO A 220 -0.02 8.69 -6.67
CA PRO A 220 0.41 7.57 -5.83
C PRO A 220 -0.79 6.73 -5.33
N GLU A 221 -1.79 6.51 -6.18
CA GLU A 221 -3.00 5.74 -5.88
C GLU A 221 -2.64 4.28 -5.54
N GLY A 222 -3.33 3.71 -4.54
CA GLY A 222 -3.10 2.33 -4.08
C GLY A 222 -2.09 2.17 -2.93
N LEU A 223 -1.35 3.22 -2.56
CA LEU A 223 -0.49 3.21 -1.37
C LEU A 223 -1.29 3.54 -0.11
N THR A 224 -1.42 2.57 0.80
CA THR A 224 -2.09 2.75 2.09
C THR A 224 -1.10 2.76 3.23
N PHE A 225 -1.19 3.77 4.11
CA PHE A 225 -0.30 3.90 5.25
C PHE A 225 -1.02 3.57 6.56
N PRO A 226 -0.43 2.75 7.46
CA PRO A 226 -0.99 2.52 8.78
C PRO A 226 -1.00 3.83 9.60
N ALA A 227 -1.89 3.89 10.61
CA ALA A 227 -1.91 4.99 11.57
C ALA A 227 -0.52 5.20 12.20
N VAL A 228 -0.12 6.46 12.36
CA VAL A 228 1.24 6.84 12.81
C VAL A 228 1.62 6.17 14.14
N ALA A 229 0.68 6.10 15.08
CA ALA A 229 0.87 5.42 16.36
C ALA A 229 1.28 3.94 16.24
N ARG A 230 0.93 3.24 15.14
CA ARG A 230 1.27 1.81 14.95
C ARG A 230 2.75 1.58 14.68
N TRP A 231 3.47 2.56 14.12
CA TRP A 231 4.89 2.44 13.81
C TRP A 231 5.76 3.41 14.61
N ALA A 232 5.21 4.52 15.10
CA ALA A 232 5.91 5.45 15.99
C ALA A 232 5.80 5.06 17.48
N GLY A 233 4.96 4.08 17.81
CA GLY A 233 4.65 3.67 19.19
C GLY A 233 3.64 4.58 19.88
N THR A 234 3.07 4.12 20.99
CA THR A 234 2.10 4.86 21.81
C THR A 234 2.67 5.31 23.16
N ASP A 235 3.81 4.76 23.59
CA ASP A 235 4.45 5.09 24.86
C ASP A 235 5.11 6.49 24.78
N PRO A 236 4.66 7.48 25.57
CA PRO A 236 5.30 8.80 25.62
C PRO A 236 6.79 8.74 26.00
N ARG A 237 7.22 7.72 26.76
CA ARG A 237 8.64 7.53 27.16
C ARG A 237 9.53 7.17 25.98
N ALA A 238 8.97 6.55 24.93
CA ALA A 238 9.66 6.22 23.69
C ALA A 238 9.77 7.42 22.72
N ASN A 239 9.27 8.60 23.11
CA ASN A 239 9.25 9.83 22.32
C ASN A 239 8.74 9.65 20.87
N PRO A 240 7.44 9.34 20.68
CA PRO A 240 6.87 9.09 19.35
C PRO A 240 7.07 10.25 18.37
N ALA A 241 7.10 11.49 18.87
CA ALA A 241 7.38 12.67 18.05
C ALA A 241 8.79 12.64 17.44
N ALA A 242 9.79 12.15 18.18
CA ALA A 242 11.13 11.95 17.63
C ALA A 242 11.17 10.81 16.60
N ALA A 243 10.46 9.71 16.84
CA ALA A 243 10.35 8.60 15.88
C ALA A 243 9.76 9.05 14.53
N ILE A 244 8.68 9.84 14.58
CA ILE A 244 8.02 10.43 13.39
C ILE A 244 8.99 11.32 12.63
N ARG A 245 9.65 12.27 13.32
CA ARG A 245 10.62 13.18 12.70
C ARG A 245 11.79 12.43 12.05
N ASN A 246 12.35 11.46 12.76
CA ASN A 246 13.50 10.69 12.29
C ASN A 246 13.15 9.89 11.02
N LEU A 247 11.97 9.25 11.00
CA LEU A 247 11.49 8.53 9.83
C LEU A 247 11.23 9.48 8.66
N ALA A 248 10.50 10.58 8.89
CA ALA A 248 10.22 11.58 7.86
C ALA A 248 11.51 12.13 7.23
N ASP A 249 12.51 12.45 8.05
CA ASP A 249 13.78 12.99 7.60
C ASP A 249 14.59 11.96 6.80
N ARG A 250 14.56 10.67 7.18
CA ARG A 250 15.16 9.59 6.39
C ARG A 250 14.49 9.48 5.01
N VAL A 251 13.16 9.46 4.98
CA VAL A 251 12.35 9.42 3.76
C VAL A 251 12.69 10.60 2.85
N LEU A 252 12.63 11.84 3.35
CA LEU A 252 12.89 13.05 2.57
C LEU A 252 14.33 13.10 2.02
N ARG A 253 15.32 12.66 2.81
CA ARG A 253 16.71 12.58 2.34
C ARG A 253 16.88 11.53 1.26
N ALA A 254 16.27 10.36 1.43
CA ALA A 254 16.35 9.24 0.49
C ALA A 254 15.65 9.57 -0.83
N SER A 255 14.39 10.02 -0.78
CA SER A 255 13.64 10.44 -1.96
C SER A 255 14.33 11.60 -2.68
N GLY A 256 14.82 12.61 -1.94
CA GLY A 256 15.56 13.73 -2.50
C GLY A 256 16.85 13.35 -3.24
N ARG A 257 17.54 12.27 -2.83
CA ARG A 257 18.68 11.73 -3.59
C ARG A 257 18.23 11.10 -4.91
N LEU A 258 17.15 10.33 -4.88
CA LEU A 258 16.62 9.65 -6.06
C LEU A 258 16.03 10.65 -7.06
N THR A 259 15.24 11.63 -6.62
CA THR A 259 14.64 12.64 -7.50
C THR A 259 15.68 13.56 -8.14
N ARG A 260 16.72 13.98 -7.40
CA ARG A 260 17.85 14.72 -8.00
C ARG A 260 18.55 13.92 -9.10
N ARG A 261 18.79 12.62 -8.87
CA ARG A 261 19.43 11.78 -9.88
C ARG A 261 18.53 11.57 -11.08
N LEU A 262 17.25 11.29 -10.84
CA LEU A 262 16.21 11.14 -11.85
C LEU A 262 16.05 12.38 -12.73
N SER A 263 16.15 13.58 -12.15
CA SER A 263 16.10 14.84 -12.90
C SER A 263 17.39 15.14 -13.68
N ALA A 264 18.52 14.54 -13.31
CA ALA A 264 19.79 14.68 -14.02
C ALA A 264 19.92 13.73 -15.22
N LEU A 265 19.07 12.71 -15.32
CA LEU A 265 19.04 11.80 -16.46
C LEU A 265 18.39 12.50 -17.66
N PRO A 266 18.98 12.38 -18.88
CA PRO A 266 18.38 13.01 -20.06
C PRO A 266 16.99 12.40 -20.36
N PRO A 267 16.04 13.16 -20.92
CA PRO A 267 14.70 12.65 -21.25
C PRO A 267 14.78 11.42 -22.18
N PRO A 268 13.82 10.49 -22.11
CA PRO A 268 13.83 9.28 -22.94
C PRO A 268 13.72 9.65 -24.43
N ASN A 269 14.65 9.15 -25.25
CA ASN A 269 14.59 9.30 -26.71
C ASN A 269 13.78 8.11 -27.26
N ILE A 270 12.46 8.26 -27.38
CA ILE A 270 11.52 7.18 -27.77
C ILE A 270 11.78 6.65 -29.20
N GLN A 271 12.70 7.26 -29.97
CA GLN A 271 13.06 6.80 -31.31
C GLN A 271 14.28 5.86 -31.40
N HIS A 272 15.06 5.62 -30.33
CA HIS A 272 16.34 4.87 -30.45
C HIS A 272 16.48 3.57 -29.65
N ASP A 273 15.55 3.24 -28.75
CA ASP A 273 15.68 2.04 -27.88
C ASP A 273 14.89 0.80 -28.37
N ARG A 274 14.53 0.76 -29.67
CA ARG A 274 14.06 -0.48 -30.33
C ARG A 274 15.20 -1.46 -30.69
N HIS A 275 16.45 -1.13 -30.35
CA HIS A 275 17.63 -1.91 -30.72
C HIS A 275 18.50 -2.28 -29.51
N GLY A 276 17.92 -3.01 -28.55
CA GLY A 276 18.68 -3.94 -27.71
C GLY A 276 18.86 -5.27 -28.45
N ARG A 277 20.07 -5.58 -28.88
CA ARG A 277 20.42 -6.78 -29.69
C ARG A 277 20.01 -8.10 -29.01
N HIS A 278 19.29 -8.94 -29.76
CA HIS A 278 19.44 -10.42 -29.74
C HIS A 278 19.25 -10.98 -31.16
N PRO A 279 20.11 -11.91 -31.64
CA PRO A 279 20.05 -12.43 -33.00
C PRO A 279 19.15 -13.68 -33.09
N GLY A 280 18.29 -13.71 -34.12
CA GLY A 280 17.77 -14.96 -34.71
C GLY A 280 16.37 -15.41 -34.28
N ALA A 281 15.34 -14.96 -35.00
CA ALA A 281 14.12 -15.73 -35.31
C ALA A 281 13.35 -15.01 -36.46
N PRO A 282 12.72 -15.73 -37.41
CA PRO A 282 12.23 -15.16 -38.67
C PRO A 282 10.92 -14.38 -38.48
N PRO A 283 10.59 -13.44 -39.39
CA PRO A 283 9.43 -12.57 -39.22
C PRO A 283 8.14 -13.32 -39.55
N PRO A 284 7.04 -13.13 -38.80
CA PRO A 284 5.73 -13.49 -39.28
C PRO A 284 5.27 -12.50 -40.35
N THR A 285 4.60 -13.07 -41.34
CA THR A 285 4.12 -12.49 -42.59
C THR A 285 3.05 -11.42 -42.40
N THR A 286 3.12 -10.42 -43.28
CA THR A 286 2.19 -9.30 -43.47
C THR A 286 0.83 -9.72 -44.04
N SER A 287 -0.27 -9.19 -43.48
CA SER A 287 -1.49 -8.69 -44.17
C SER A 287 -2.57 -8.25 -43.14
N PRO A 288 -3.60 -7.47 -43.52
CA PRO A 288 -3.60 -6.02 -43.69
C PRO A 288 -4.37 -5.28 -42.57
N ARG A 289 -4.12 -3.97 -42.45
CA ARG A 289 -4.84 -3.04 -41.56
C ARG A 289 -6.35 -3.07 -41.83
N LEU A 290 -7.12 -3.41 -40.80
CA LEU A 290 -8.47 -2.91 -40.61
C LEU A 290 -8.48 -2.01 -39.37
N SER A 291 -8.97 -0.79 -39.58
CA SER A 291 -9.10 0.28 -38.60
C SER A 291 -9.98 -0.14 -37.43
N ALA A 292 -9.38 -0.35 -36.26
CA ALA A 292 -10.08 -0.42 -34.99
C ALA A 292 -9.61 0.74 -34.12
N THR A 293 -10.55 1.63 -33.82
CA THR A 293 -10.40 2.81 -32.98
C THR A 293 -9.99 2.45 -31.55
N ASP A 294 -9.00 3.18 -31.03
CA ASP A 294 -8.53 3.18 -29.63
C ASP A 294 -9.66 3.24 -28.59
N PRO A 295 -9.60 2.47 -27.48
CA PRO A 295 -10.30 2.80 -26.26
C PRO A 295 -9.37 3.64 -25.37
N GLU A 296 -9.38 4.95 -25.57
CA GLU A 296 -8.66 5.89 -24.71
C GLU A 296 -9.20 5.86 -23.26
N ARG A 297 -8.28 5.69 -22.31
CA ARG A 297 -8.50 5.78 -20.85
C ARG A 297 -8.98 7.18 -20.46
N HIS A 298 -10.16 7.24 -19.84
CA HIS A 298 -10.65 8.44 -19.17
C HIS A 298 -10.03 8.63 -17.79
N LYS A 299 -9.44 9.82 -17.62
CA LYS A 299 -9.45 10.55 -16.35
C LYS A 299 -10.89 10.98 -16.06
N ASP A 300 -11.33 10.76 -14.83
CA ASP A 300 -12.41 11.40 -14.04
C ASP A 300 -12.30 10.71 -12.64
N ASP A 301 -12.38 11.35 -11.47
CA ASP A 301 -13.03 12.59 -11.06
C ASP A 301 -12.30 13.20 -9.85
N GLU A 302 -12.13 14.52 -9.85
CA GLU A 302 -12.17 15.34 -8.63
C GLU A 302 -13.55 15.13 -7.99
N ARG A 303 -13.60 14.56 -6.77
CA ARG A 303 -14.86 14.43 -6.03
C ARG A 303 -15.26 15.80 -5.48
N PRO A 304 -16.42 16.37 -5.86
CA PRO A 304 -16.98 17.51 -5.14
C PRO A 304 -17.41 17.04 -3.76
N ASP A 305 -17.13 17.87 -2.75
CA ASP A 305 -17.49 17.71 -1.34
C ASP A 305 -19.01 17.91 -1.12
N LEU A 306 -19.85 17.19 -1.85
CA LEU A 306 -21.31 17.21 -1.71
C LEU A 306 -21.74 16.03 -0.84
N GLN A 307 -22.25 16.32 0.35
CA GLN A 307 -22.75 15.35 1.32
C GLN A 307 -24.06 14.72 0.83
N VAL A 308 -23.99 13.77 -0.10
CA VAL A 308 -25.12 12.87 -0.39
C VAL A 308 -25.34 12.01 0.87
N GLY A 309 -26.55 12.02 1.41
CA GLY A 309 -26.89 11.32 2.63
C GLY A 309 -26.73 9.80 2.50
N VAL A 310 -26.34 9.14 3.59
CA VAL A 310 -26.21 7.67 3.65
C VAL A 310 -27.56 7.01 3.35
N GLU A 311 -28.66 7.62 3.79
CA GLU A 311 -30.02 7.19 3.54
C GLU A 311 -30.36 7.27 2.05
N GLU A 312 -30.11 8.40 1.39
CA GLU A 312 -30.37 8.56 -0.05
C GLU A 312 -29.59 7.54 -0.88
N LEU A 313 -28.32 7.28 -0.54
CA LEU A 313 -27.54 6.23 -1.17
C LEU A 313 -28.14 4.85 -0.94
N ALA A 314 -28.66 4.57 0.25
CA ALA A 314 -29.28 3.27 0.57
C ALA A 314 -30.58 3.06 -0.23
N GLU A 315 -31.36 4.12 -0.43
CA GLU A 315 -32.55 4.10 -1.29
C GLU A 315 -32.19 3.86 -2.76
N LEU A 316 -31.15 4.52 -3.26
CA LEU A 316 -30.60 4.30 -4.60
C LEU A 316 -30.17 2.86 -4.83
N GLN A 317 -29.43 2.26 -3.89
CA GLN A 317 -28.99 0.87 -3.99
C GLN A 317 -30.17 -0.10 -3.95
N ARG A 318 -31.20 0.18 -3.14
CA ARG A 318 -32.46 -0.58 -3.11
C ARG A 318 -33.20 -0.50 -4.44
N ALA A 319 -33.41 0.71 -4.97
CA ALA A 319 -34.07 0.91 -6.27
C ALA A 319 -33.33 0.22 -7.42
N ALA A 320 -31.99 0.24 -7.40
CA ALA A 320 -31.18 -0.50 -8.37
C ALA A 320 -31.33 -2.01 -8.22
N HIS A 321 -31.40 -2.53 -6.99
CA HIS A 321 -31.63 -3.95 -6.73
C HIS A 321 -32.99 -4.41 -7.27
N ASP A 322 -34.05 -3.65 -7.02
CA ASP A 322 -35.39 -3.90 -7.55
C ASP A 322 -35.38 -3.88 -9.09
N TYR A 323 -34.68 -2.90 -9.68
CA TYR A 323 -34.50 -2.81 -11.13
C TYR A 323 -33.83 -4.06 -11.72
N PHE A 324 -32.77 -4.57 -11.09
CA PHE A 324 -32.04 -5.75 -11.56
C PHE A 324 -32.83 -7.04 -11.35
N THR A 325 -33.45 -7.24 -10.19
CA THR A 325 -34.21 -8.46 -9.86
C THR A 325 -35.43 -8.62 -10.75
N ALA A 326 -36.15 -7.53 -11.04
CA ALA A 326 -37.28 -7.51 -11.97
C ALA A 326 -36.91 -7.96 -13.40
N ARG A 327 -35.62 -7.87 -13.77
CA ARG A 327 -35.10 -8.23 -15.10
C ARG A 327 -34.46 -9.60 -15.16
N ARG A 328 -34.33 -10.31 -14.02
CA ARG A 328 -33.71 -11.64 -13.96
C ARG A 328 -34.45 -12.64 -14.84
N ALA A 329 -35.77 -12.74 -14.68
CA ALA A 329 -36.59 -13.77 -15.35
C ALA A 329 -36.55 -13.70 -16.89
N HIS A 330 -36.33 -12.51 -17.45
CA HIS A 330 -36.31 -12.27 -18.89
C HIS A 330 -34.88 -12.12 -19.44
N SER A 331 -33.91 -12.83 -18.87
CA SER A 331 -32.49 -12.72 -19.22
C SER A 331 -31.82 -14.09 -19.36
N TRP A 332 -30.53 -14.09 -19.71
CA TRP A 332 -29.70 -15.29 -19.76
C TRP A 332 -29.34 -15.83 -18.36
N VAL A 333 -29.51 -15.01 -17.32
CA VAL A 333 -29.04 -15.29 -15.95
C VAL A 333 -29.63 -16.57 -15.34
N PRO A 334 -30.95 -16.84 -15.38
CA PRO A 334 -31.50 -18.04 -14.76
C PRO A 334 -30.99 -19.34 -15.36
N ALA A 335 -30.86 -19.40 -16.69
CA ALA A 335 -30.31 -20.58 -17.35
C ALA A 335 -28.84 -20.79 -16.99
N TYR A 336 -28.05 -19.72 -17.06
CA TYR A 336 -26.63 -19.74 -16.70
C TYR A 336 -26.37 -20.17 -15.26
N LEU A 337 -27.18 -19.73 -14.31
CA LEU A 337 -27.03 -20.09 -12.90
C LEU A 337 -27.52 -21.51 -12.61
N ARG A 338 -28.57 -21.99 -13.28
CA ARG A 338 -28.99 -23.39 -13.19
C ARG A 338 -27.91 -24.34 -13.72
N GLU A 339 -27.26 -24.00 -14.82
CA GLU A 339 -26.10 -24.74 -15.35
C GLU A 339 -24.92 -24.79 -14.36
N ARG A 340 -24.89 -23.90 -13.36
CA ARG A 340 -23.89 -23.86 -12.30
C ARG A 340 -24.37 -24.43 -10.96
N GLY A 341 -25.53 -25.09 -10.94
CA GLY A 341 -26.07 -25.73 -9.74
C GLY A 341 -26.84 -24.79 -8.81
N PHE A 342 -27.18 -23.57 -9.24
CA PHE A 342 -28.02 -22.65 -8.48
C PHE A 342 -29.45 -22.65 -9.02
N ASP A 343 -30.34 -23.34 -8.31
CA ASP A 343 -31.76 -23.38 -8.64
C ASP A 343 -32.45 -22.01 -8.46
N ASP A 344 -33.69 -21.91 -8.92
CA ASP A 344 -34.43 -20.64 -8.91
C ASP A 344 -34.68 -20.14 -7.47
N GLU A 345 -34.84 -21.04 -6.50
CA GLU A 345 -34.99 -20.71 -5.08
C GLU A 345 -33.72 -20.05 -4.54
N THR A 346 -32.55 -20.64 -4.79
CA THR A 346 -31.24 -20.09 -4.44
C THR A 346 -31.05 -18.72 -5.07
N GLN A 347 -31.39 -18.57 -6.36
CA GLN A 347 -31.28 -17.28 -7.05
C GLN A 347 -32.17 -16.20 -6.41
N ILE A 348 -33.37 -16.55 -5.96
CA ILE A 348 -34.28 -15.64 -5.24
C ILE A 348 -33.71 -15.29 -3.86
N GLN A 349 -33.30 -16.29 -3.10
CA GLN A 349 -32.76 -16.13 -1.74
C GLN A 349 -31.56 -15.19 -1.72
N TRP A 350 -30.65 -15.33 -2.68
CA TRP A 350 -29.46 -14.49 -2.83
C TRP A 350 -29.74 -13.13 -3.48
N GLY A 351 -31.00 -12.85 -3.83
CA GLY A 351 -31.40 -11.59 -4.44
C GLY A 351 -30.73 -11.34 -5.79
N VAL A 352 -30.48 -12.41 -6.57
CA VAL A 352 -29.84 -12.31 -7.88
C VAL A 352 -30.71 -11.47 -8.82
N GLY A 353 -30.06 -10.58 -9.57
CA GLY A 353 -30.66 -9.79 -10.64
C GLY A 353 -29.87 -9.84 -11.95
N HIS A 354 -30.34 -9.11 -12.95
CA HIS A 354 -29.67 -8.93 -14.23
C HIS A 354 -29.56 -7.44 -14.58
N ALA A 355 -28.34 -6.98 -14.85
CA ALA A 355 -28.09 -5.67 -15.45
C ALA A 355 -28.18 -5.80 -16.98
N PRO A 356 -29.14 -5.15 -17.67
CA PRO A 356 -29.25 -5.22 -19.12
C PRO A 356 -28.01 -4.69 -19.85
N LYS A 357 -27.87 -5.04 -21.13
CA LYS A 357 -26.82 -4.54 -22.02
C LYS A 357 -26.93 -3.04 -22.36
N ALA A 358 -27.98 -2.37 -21.88
CA ALA A 358 -28.22 -0.95 -22.15
C ALA A 358 -27.15 -0.05 -21.52
N TRP A 359 -26.80 1.05 -22.19
CA TRP A 359 -25.81 2.00 -21.70
C TRP A 359 -26.30 2.92 -20.58
N ARG A 360 -27.62 3.14 -20.47
CA ARG A 360 -28.23 4.08 -19.51
C ARG A 360 -29.55 3.55 -18.94
N GLY A 361 -29.80 2.25 -19.03
CA GLY A 361 -31.10 1.69 -18.65
C GLY A 361 -31.38 1.90 -17.16
N LEU A 362 -30.38 1.66 -16.31
CA LEU A 362 -30.48 1.92 -14.88
C LEU A 362 -30.45 3.42 -14.58
N THR A 363 -29.51 4.16 -15.18
CA THR A 363 -29.37 5.61 -14.95
C THR A 363 -30.68 6.35 -15.27
N ASP A 364 -31.29 6.09 -16.42
CA ASP A 364 -32.53 6.73 -16.83
C ASP A 364 -33.72 6.28 -15.95
N HIS A 365 -33.71 5.03 -15.46
CA HIS A 365 -34.69 4.55 -14.49
C HIS A 365 -34.59 5.29 -13.14
N LEU A 366 -33.38 5.42 -12.58
CA LEU A 366 -33.14 6.09 -11.30
C LEU A 366 -33.48 7.58 -11.38
N ARG A 367 -33.18 8.24 -12.49
CA ARG A 367 -33.63 9.62 -12.76
C ARG A 367 -35.15 9.72 -12.80
N GLY A 368 -35.82 8.74 -13.42
CA GLY A 368 -37.29 8.67 -13.44
C GLY A 368 -37.91 8.52 -12.04
N LEU A 369 -37.16 7.99 -11.08
CA LEU A 369 -37.53 7.93 -9.66
C LEU A 369 -37.18 9.20 -8.87
N GLY A 370 -36.60 10.22 -9.52
CA GLY A 370 -36.29 11.52 -8.92
C GLY A 370 -34.88 11.64 -8.32
N HIS A 371 -34.00 10.66 -8.52
CA HIS A 371 -32.63 10.74 -8.01
C HIS A 371 -31.75 11.67 -8.87
N SER A 372 -30.86 12.43 -8.20
CA SER A 372 -29.92 13.34 -8.85
C SER A 372 -28.77 12.59 -9.54
N ASP A 373 -28.19 13.20 -10.57
CA ASP A 373 -27.01 12.66 -11.27
C ASP A 373 -25.81 12.53 -10.31
N GLU A 374 -25.68 13.48 -9.38
CA GLU A 374 -24.66 13.49 -8.34
C GLU A 374 -24.80 12.29 -7.40
N ALA A 375 -26.01 11.99 -6.93
CA ALA A 375 -26.26 10.85 -6.05
C ALA A 375 -26.07 9.51 -6.79
N ILE A 376 -26.48 9.42 -8.05
CA ILE A 376 -26.26 8.23 -8.89
C ILE A 376 -24.74 8.00 -9.10
N LEU A 377 -23.93 9.04 -9.34
CA LEU A 377 -22.47 8.92 -9.41
C LEU A 377 -21.86 8.51 -8.07
N ALA A 378 -22.27 9.14 -6.97
CA ALA A 378 -21.77 8.87 -5.62
C ALA A 378 -22.06 7.43 -5.18
N SER A 379 -23.17 6.83 -5.65
CA SER A 379 -23.53 5.43 -5.40
C SER A 379 -22.64 4.42 -6.14
N GLY A 380 -21.91 4.86 -7.17
CA GLY A 380 -21.10 4.00 -8.04
C GLY A 380 -21.89 3.24 -9.11
N LEU A 381 -23.20 3.45 -9.21
CA LEU A 381 -24.09 2.78 -10.18
C LEU A 381 -23.94 3.32 -11.60
N ALA A 382 -23.42 4.54 -11.76
CA ALA A 382 -23.08 5.12 -13.05
C ALA A 382 -21.66 5.73 -13.05
N ARG A 383 -21.16 6.01 -14.25
CA ARG A 383 -19.90 6.71 -14.51
C ARG A 383 -20.15 7.84 -15.51
N ARG A 384 -19.29 8.85 -15.48
CA ARG A 384 -19.32 9.96 -16.44
C ARG A 384 -18.46 9.63 -17.66
N ALA A 385 -18.95 9.97 -18.85
CA ALA A 385 -18.19 9.89 -20.10
C ALA A 385 -17.59 11.25 -20.48
N ARG A 386 -16.69 11.27 -21.49
CA ARG A 386 -16.06 12.51 -22.04
C ARG A 386 -17.03 13.66 -22.26
N ASN A 387 -18.22 13.34 -22.77
CA ASN A 387 -19.24 14.31 -23.14
C ASN A 387 -20.12 14.72 -21.96
N GLY A 388 -19.72 14.40 -20.73
CA GLY A 388 -20.46 14.68 -19.50
C GLY A 388 -21.66 13.77 -19.24
N ARG A 389 -22.03 12.89 -20.19
CA ARG A 389 -23.19 12.00 -20.02
C ARG A 389 -22.86 10.86 -19.09
N LEU A 390 -23.80 10.52 -18.22
CA LEU A 390 -23.73 9.32 -17.40
C LEU A 390 -24.04 8.06 -18.22
N TYR A 391 -23.38 6.97 -17.85
CA TYR A 391 -23.65 5.63 -18.33
C TYR A 391 -23.55 4.61 -17.19
N ASP A 392 -24.31 3.53 -17.29
CA ASP A 392 -24.42 2.49 -16.25
C ASP A 392 -23.08 1.81 -16.02
N THR A 393 -22.64 1.66 -14.76
CA THR A 393 -21.41 0.94 -14.41
C THR A 393 -21.51 -0.54 -14.80
N PHE A 394 -22.67 -1.15 -14.54
CA PHE A 394 -22.94 -2.57 -14.79
C PHE A 394 -23.81 -2.73 -16.03
N ARG A 395 -23.33 -3.53 -16.99
CA ARG A 395 -24.02 -3.79 -18.25
C ARG A 395 -23.82 -5.24 -18.65
N ASP A 396 -24.92 -5.90 -18.99
CA ASP A 396 -24.98 -7.31 -19.39
C ASP A 396 -24.30 -8.23 -18.37
N ARG A 397 -24.79 -8.23 -17.12
CA ARG A 397 -24.17 -8.94 -15.98
C ARG A 397 -25.23 -9.58 -15.08
N VAL A 398 -24.91 -10.74 -14.53
CA VAL A 398 -25.52 -11.23 -13.29
C VAL A 398 -25.15 -10.24 -12.19
N MET A 399 -26.15 -9.79 -11.42
CA MET A 399 -25.97 -8.85 -10.33
C MET A 399 -26.25 -9.56 -9.02
N VAL A 400 -25.26 -9.61 -8.12
CA VAL A 400 -25.44 -10.07 -6.74
C VAL A 400 -25.25 -8.88 -5.79
N PRO A 401 -26.19 -8.65 -4.85
CA PRO A 401 -26.09 -7.54 -3.91
C PRO A 401 -25.00 -7.80 -2.86
N LEU A 402 -24.32 -6.73 -2.45
CA LEU A 402 -23.43 -6.70 -1.29
C LEU A 402 -24.16 -6.01 -0.15
N ARG A 403 -24.40 -6.73 0.94
CA ARG A 403 -25.14 -6.22 2.10
C ARG A 403 -24.22 -5.93 3.27
N ARG A 404 -24.50 -4.81 3.93
CA ARG A 404 -23.96 -4.49 5.26
C ARG A 404 -24.54 -5.44 6.32
N PRO A 405 -23.96 -5.48 7.54
CA PRO A 405 -24.51 -6.29 8.63
C PRO A 405 -25.99 -6.02 8.93
N ASP A 406 -26.42 -4.75 8.81
CA ASP A 406 -27.81 -4.30 8.97
C ASP A 406 -28.75 -4.69 7.80
N GLY A 407 -28.23 -5.23 6.71
CA GLY A 407 -28.98 -5.68 5.54
C GLY A 407 -29.16 -4.64 4.44
N ILE A 408 -28.69 -3.41 4.68
CA ILE A 408 -28.67 -2.37 3.67
C ILE A 408 -27.75 -2.80 2.53
N ILE A 409 -28.22 -2.67 1.30
CA ILE A 409 -27.43 -2.93 0.10
C ILE A 409 -26.42 -1.79 -0.03
N ALA A 410 -25.14 -2.13 0.06
CA ALA A 410 -24.03 -1.18 -0.05
C ALA A 410 -23.52 -1.05 -1.49
N GLY A 411 -23.73 -2.08 -2.30
CA GLY A 411 -23.36 -2.12 -3.71
C GLY A 411 -23.63 -3.49 -4.31
N PHE A 412 -22.94 -3.78 -5.40
CA PHE A 412 -23.12 -5.00 -6.19
C PHE A 412 -21.80 -5.59 -6.69
N ILE A 413 -21.81 -6.90 -6.92
CA ILE A 413 -20.84 -7.63 -7.75
C ILE A 413 -21.54 -8.06 -9.05
N GLY A 414 -20.93 -7.73 -10.18
CA GLY A 414 -21.43 -8.00 -11.52
C GLY A 414 -20.62 -9.05 -12.25
N ARG A 415 -21.19 -10.23 -12.50
CA ARG A 415 -20.57 -11.31 -13.29
C ARG A 415 -21.02 -11.22 -14.76
N ARG A 416 -20.07 -11.07 -15.69
CA ARG A 416 -20.36 -11.07 -17.13
C ARG A 416 -20.66 -12.50 -17.65
N PRO A 417 -21.31 -12.64 -18.83
CA PRO A 417 -21.39 -13.90 -19.55
C PRO A 417 -19.99 -14.42 -19.90
N ASP A 418 -19.85 -15.73 -19.99
CA ASP A 418 -18.61 -16.34 -20.45
C ASP A 418 -18.35 -15.96 -21.92
N GLY A 419 -17.09 -15.69 -22.29
CA GLY A 419 -16.71 -15.24 -23.63
C GLY A 419 -16.96 -13.76 -23.96
N ALA A 420 -17.64 -12.98 -23.10
CA ALA A 420 -17.77 -11.53 -23.28
C ALA A 420 -16.42 -10.79 -23.08
N ASP A 421 -16.37 -9.46 -23.28
CA ASP A 421 -15.20 -8.60 -23.04
C ASP A 421 -15.17 -7.98 -21.61
N GLY A 422 -14.00 -7.53 -21.16
CA GLY A 422 -13.80 -6.92 -19.83
C GLY A 422 -13.50 -7.87 -18.66
N PRO A 423 -13.69 -7.46 -17.39
CA PRO A 423 -13.35 -8.31 -16.25
C PRO A 423 -14.44 -9.38 -15.97
N LYS A 424 -14.01 -10.61 -15.61
CA LYS A 424 -14.86 -11.75 -15.14
C LYS A 424 -15.91 -11.24 -14.14
N TYR A 425 -15.43 -10.57 -13.10
CA TYR A 425 -16.24 -9.95 -12.06
C TYR A 425 -15.94 -8.46 -12.01
N LEU A 426 -16.98 -7.64 -11.86
CA LEU A 426 -16.88 -6.20 -11.65
C LEU A 426 -17.49 -5.88 -10.29
N ASN A 427 -16.72 -5.29 -9.39
CA ASN A 427 -17.23 -4.86 -8.08
C ASN A 427 -17.61 -3.38 -8.15
N SER A 428 -18.60 -2.99 -7.33
CA SER A 428 -18.89 -1.58 -7.09
C SER A 428 -17.63 -0.83 -6.60
N PRO A 429 -17.43 0.43 -7.00
CA PRO A 429 -16.35 1.25 -6.47
C PRO A 429 -16.59 1.57 -4.99
N ASP A 430 -15.56 2.01 -4.27
CA ASP A 430 -15.74 2.46 -2.88
C ASP A 430 -16.64 3.70 -2.84
N SER A 431 -17.63 3.64 -1.94
CA SER A 431 -18.64 4.67 -1.69
C SER A 431 -18.80 4.87 -0.18
N PRO A 432 -19.53 5.90 0.28
CA PRO A 432 -19.86 6.04 1.70
C PRO A 432 -20.60 4.84 2.32
N LEU A 433 -21.25 4.00 1.50
CA LEU A 433 -21.91 2.77 1.96
C LEU A 433 -21.03 1.53 1.86
N PHE A 434 -20.02 1.54 0.98
CA PHE A 434 -19.26 0.37 0.61
C PHE A 434 -17.76 0.63 0.69
N HIS A 435 -17.11 -0.07 1.61
CA HIS A 435 -15.65 -0.17 1.70
C HIS A 435 -15.22 -1.63 1.48
N LYS A 436 -14.50 -1.89 0.37
CA LYS A 436 -14.12 -3.26 -0.02
C LYS A 436 -13.35 -4.01 1.06
N GLY A 437 -12.51 -3.29 1.81
CA GLY A 437 -11.70 -3.84 2.87
C GLY A 437 -12.44 -4.10 4.18
N GLU A 438 -13.74 -3.83 4.28
CA GLU A 438 -14.51 -4.00 5.51
C GLU A 438 -15.68 -4.99 5.35
N LEU A 439 -16.27 -5.06 4.16
CA LEU A 439 -17.40 -5.92 3.88
C LEU A 439 -16.98 -7.27 3.29
N LEU A 440 -17.74 -8.30 3.65
CA LEU A 440 -17.65 -9.65 3.14
C LEU A 440 -18.98 -10.02 2.48
N PHE A 441 -18.93 -10.48 1.23
CA PHE A 441 -20.10 -11.04 0.56
C PHE A 441 -20.57 -12.29 1.30
N GLY A 442 -21.89 -12.47 1.44
CA GLY A 442 -22.49 -13.62 2.12
C GLY A 442 -22.57 -13.50 3.65
N LEU A 443 -21.91 -12.52 4.27
CA LEU A 443 -21.90 -12.40 5.74
C LEU A 443 -23.29 -12.08 6.29
N HIS A 444 -24.04 -11.19 5.63
CA HIS A 444 -25.39 -10.86 6.04
C HIS A 444 -26.33 -12.06 5.84
N GLU A 445 -26.25 -12.70 4.68
CA GLU A 445 -27.08 -13.84 4.27
C GLU A 445 -26.90 -15.04 5.21
N THR A 446 -25.68 -15.25 5.70
CA THR A 446 -25.33 -16.41 6.56
C THR A 446 -25.33 -16.11 8.06
N ARG A 447 -25.63 -14.88 8.49
CA ARG A 447 -25.52 -14.46 9.90
C ARG A 447 -26.29 -15.34 10.88
N GLY A 448 -27.46 -15.84 10.47
CA GLY A 448 -28.27 -16.75 11.29
C GLY A 448 -27.59 -18.10 11.50
N TYR A 449 -26.98 -18.66 10.45
CA TYR A 449 -26.22 -19.90 10.52
C TYR A 449 -24.95 -19.73 11.35
N LEU A 450 -24.21 -18.62 11.15
CA LEU A 450 -23.03 -18.28 11.94
C LEU A 450 -23.36 -18.16 13.44
N ALA A 451 -24.47 -17.50 13.78
CA ALA A 451 -24.95 -17.39 15.15
C ALA A 451 -25.39 -18.74 15.73
N ALA A 452 -25.94 -19.63 14.91
CA ALA A 452 -26.29 -21.00 15.27
C ALA A 452 -25.07 -21.95 15.40
N GLY A 453 -23.87 -21.46 15.08
CA GLY A 453 -22.62 -22.21 15.23
C GLY A 453 -22.11 -22.87 13.95
N ALA A 454 -22.68 -22.54 12.79
CA ALA A 454 -22.10 -22.94 11.50
C ALA A 454 -20.67 -22.40 11.38
N ARG A 455 -19.78 -23.24 10.87
CA ARG A 455 -18.37 -22.91 10.77
C ARG A 455 -18.13 -21.94 9.62
N PRO A 456 -17.51 -20.77 9.87
CA PRO A 456 -17.24 -19.84 8.80
C PRO A 456 -16.19 -20.39 7.81
N VAL A 457 -16.42 -20.16 6.52
CA VAL A 457 -15.52 -20.54 5.42
C VAL A 457 -15.17 -19.32 4.57
N ILE A 458 -13.90 -19.04 4.36
CA ILE A 458 -13.45 -17.96 3.47
C ILE A 458 -13.12 -18.55 2.11
N VAL A 459 -13.77 -18.01 1.09
CA VAL A 459 -13.61 -18.41 -0.32
C VAL A 459 -13.21 -17.21 -1.18
N GLU A 460 -12.83 -17.45 -2.44
CA GLU A 460 -12.35 -16.40 -3.34
C GLU A 460 -13.47 -15.53 -3.91
N GLY A 461 -14.54 -16.16 -4.43
CA GLY A 461 -15.58 -15.48 -5.19
C GLY A 461 -16.98 -15.59 -4.60
N PRO A 462 -17.93 -14.78 -5.11
CA PRO A 462 -19.31 -14.82 -4.67
C PRO A 462 -20.01 -16.15 -5.03
N PHE A 463 -19.67 -16.75 -6.18
CA PHE A 463 -20.27 -18.03 -6.58
C PHE A 463 -19.80 -19.19 -5.70
N ASP A 464 -18.55 -19.17 -5.24
CA ASP A 464 -18.05 -20.17 -4.29
C ASP A 464 -18.77 -20.06 -2.95
N ALA A 465 -19.01 -18.82 -2.49
CA ALA A 465 -19.75 -18.58 -1.26
C ALA A 465 -21.19 -19.07 -1.40
N MET A 466 -21.85 -18.74 -2.51
CA MET A 466 -23.19 -19.26 -2.82
C MET A 466 -23.19 -20.80 -2.87
N ALA A 467 -22.18 -21.42 -3.47
CA ALA A 467 -22.11 -22.87 -3.64
C ALA A 467 -22.06 -23.61 -2.30
N ILE A 468 -21.14 -23.21 -1.40
CA ILE A 468 -21.02 -23.81 -0.07
C ILE A 468 -22.28 -23.59 0.76
N ASN A 469 -22.81 -22.36 0.74
CA ASN A 469 -24.00 -22.01 1.52
C ASN A 469 -25.28 -22.70 1.02
N THR A 470 -25.33 -23.09 -0.25
CA THR A 470 -26.44 -23.88 -0.79
C THR A 470 -26.27 -25.36 -0.45
N ALA A 471 -25.04 -25.88 -0.53
CA ALA A 471 -24.76 -27.28 -0.25
C ALA A 471 -24.90 -27.64 1.24
N ALA A 472 -24.46 -26.77 2.15
CA ALA A 472 -24.32 -27.13 3.57
C ALA A 472 -24.57 -25.97 4.58
N PRO A 473 -25.70 -25.25 4.48
CA PRO A 473 -25.92 -24.00 5.23
C PRO A 473 -25.87 -24.14 6.76
N GLN A 474 -26.24 -25.29 7.32
CA GLN A 474 -26.23 -25.51 8.78
C GLN A 474 -24.84 -25.86 9.32
N GLN A 475 -23.95 -26.35 8.46
CA GLN A 475 -22.59 -26.79 8.83
C GLN A 475 -21.57 -25.71 8.55
N TYR A 476 -21.71 -25.04 7.40
CA TYR A 476 -20.76 -24.06 6.90
C TYR A 476 -21.46 -22.77 6.50
N ALA A 477 -20.79 -21.66 6.76
CA ALA A 477 -21.23 -20.33 6.38
C ALA A 477 -20.11 -19.63 5.61
N ALA A 478 -20.17 -19.72 4.28
CA ALA A 478 -19.15 -19.21 3.40
C ALA A 478 -19.31 -17.72 3.12
N VAL A 479 -18.18 -17.02 3.12
CA VAL A 479 -18.07 -15.58 2.89
C VAL A 479 -16.89 -15.27 1.96
N ALA A 480 -17.01 -14.23 1.14
CA ALA A 480 -16.00 -13.89 0.14
C ALA A 480 -15.56 -12.41 0.24
N PRO A 481 -14.25 -12.09 0.20
CA PRO A 481 -13.76 -10.74 -0.02
C PRO A 481 -14.15 -10.21 -1.41
N SER A 482 -14.38 -8.91 -1.54
CA SER A 482 -14.75 -8.29 -2.82
C SER A 482 -13.54 -7.94 -3.70
N GLY A 483 -12.76 -8.96 -4.08
CA GLY A 483 -11.58 -8.82 -4.96
C GLY A 483 -10.39 -8.13 -4.30
N THR A 484 -10.22 -8.32 -2.99
CA THR A 484 -9.11 -7.79 -2.21
C THR A 484 -8.49 -8.90 -1.36
N ALA A 485 -7.22 -8.75 -0.99
CA ALA A 485 -6.65 -9.60 0.06
C ALA A 485 -7.47 -9.48 1.36
N LEU A 486 -7.59 -10.58 2.08
CA LEU A 486 -8.34 -10.67 3.33
C LEU A 486 -7.80 -9.71 4.39
N THR A 487 -8.65 -8.83 4.91
CA THR A 487 -8.26 -7.77 5.86
C THR A 487 -8.60 -8.11 7.30
N THR A 488 -7.92 -7.46 8.25
CA THR A 488 -8.27 -7.57 9.67
C THR A 488 -9.66 -6.99 9.99
N ALA A 489 -10.13 -5.99 9.22
CA ALA A 489 -11.46 -5.42 9.41
C ALA A 489 -12.56 -6.42 9.02
N GLN A 490 -12.38 -7.16 7.92
CA GLN A 490 -13.27 -8.24 7.50
C GLN A 490 -13.31 -9.37 8.53
N ILE A 491 -12.16 -9.79 9.06
CA ILE A 491 -12.10 -10.81 10.11
C ILE A 491 -12.77 -10.33 11.41
N ARG A 492 -12.62 -9.06 11.77
CA ARG A 492 -13.35 -8.49 12.90
C ARG A 492 -14.86 -8.49 12.66
N ALA A 493 -15.32 -8.11 11.47
CA ALA A 493 -16.73 -8.14 11.12
C ALA A 493 -17.31 -9.56 11.21
N LEU A 494 -16.56 -10.57 10.73
CA LEU A 494 -16.93 -11.96 10.87
C LEU A 494 -16.98 -12.40 12.35
N GLY A 495 -15.99 -11.99 13.15
CA GLY A 495 -15.92 -12.28 14.58
C GLY A 495 -17.01 -11.61 15.44
N HIS A 496 -17.69 -10.57 14.94
CA HIS A 496 -18.88 -10.02 15.58
C HIS A 496 -20.12 -10.90 15.37
N THR A 497 -20.11 -11.77 14.36
CA THR A 497 -21.25 -12.62 13.98
C THR A 497 -21.06 -14.08 14.41
N ALA A 498 -19.81 -14.56 14.39
CA ALA A 498 -19.45 -15.92 14.78
C ALA A 498 -18.42 -15.92 15.92
N ASN A 499 -18.57 -16.86 16.85
CA ASN A 499 -17.55 -17.09 17.88
C ASN A 499 -16.39 -17.90 17.30
N LEU A 500 -15.46 -17.20 16.63
CA LEU A 500 -14.29 -17.80 15.96
C LEU A 500 -13.39 -18.60 16.91
N HIS A 501 -13.41 -18.32 18.21
CA HIS A 501 -12.67 -19.12 19.19
C HIS A 501 -13.23 -20.54 19.32
N LYS A 502 -14.55 -20.71 19.18
CA LYS A 502 -15.24 -21.99 19.32
C LYS A 502 -15.41 -22.70 17.98
N THR A 503 -15.90 -22.00 16.97
CA THR A 503 -16.19 -22.59 15.65
C THR A 503 -14.94 -22.75 14.80
N GLY A 504 -13.88 -22.01 15.10
CA GLY A 504 -12.75 -21.85 14.19
C GLY A 504 -13.13 -21.16 12.89
N LEU A 505 -12.26 -21.34 11.90
CA LEU A 505 -12.37 -20.80 10.55
C LEU A 505 -11.79 -21.81 9.56
N ILE A 506 -12.38 -21.89 8.36
CA ILE A 506 -11.82 -22.64 7.22
C ILE A 506 -11.48 -21.65 6.09
N ILE A 507 -10.39 -21.91 5.39
CA ILE A 507 -10.06 -21.30 4.11
C ILE A 507 -10.29 -22.35 3.01
N ALA A 508 -11.07 -22.03 1.98
CA ALA A 508 -11.29 -22.88 0.82
C ALA A 508 -11.14 -22.02 -0.45
N LEU A 509 -9.89 -21.73 -0.82
CA LEU A 509 -9.55 -21.01 -2.04
C LEU A 509 -9.26 -21.99 -3.18
N ASP A 510 -9.18 -21.46 -4.40
CA ASP A 510 -8.94 -22.23 -5.62
C ASP A 510 -7.68 -23.10 -5.50
N GLY A 511 -7.73 -24.32 -6.05
CA GLY A 511 -6.64 -25.30 -5.96
C GLY A 511 -5.40 -24.98 -6.81
N ASP A 512 -5.29 -23.77 -7.35
CA ASP A 512 -4.18 -23.34 -8.21
C ASP A 512 -3.05 -22.63 -7.42
N ALA A 513 -1.98 -22.26 -8.12
CA ALA A 513 -0.85 -21.56 -7.50
C ALA A 513 -1.25 -20.19 -6.90
N ALA A 514 -2.25 -19.51 -7.47
CA ALA A 514 -2.72 -18.21 -6.98
C ALA A 514 -3.51 -18.37 -5.67
N GLY A 515 -4.37 -19.39 -5.58
CA GLY A 515 -5.14 -19.74 -4.39
C GLY A 515 -4.25 -20.26 -3.25
N GLN A 516 -3.24 -21.07 -3.54
CA GLN A 516 -2.21 -21.44 -2.56
C GLN A 516 -1.48 -20.19 -2.03
N ALA A 517 -1.06 -19.30 -2.93
CA ALA A 517 -0.38 -18.09 -2.54
C ALA A 517 -1.30 -17.11 -1.80
N ALA A 518 -2.62 -17.16 -2.03
CA ALA A 518 -3.63 -16.42 -1.29
C ALA A 518 -3.86 -16.98 0.11
N THR A 519 -3.85 -18.31 0.26
CA THR A 519 -3.92 -19.01 1.55
C THR A 519 -2.75 -18.60 2.45
N GLU A 520 -1.53 -18.55 1.89
CA GLU A 520 -0.36 -18.03 2.62
C GLU A 520 -0.48 -16.55 2.99
N ARG A 521 -1.08 -15.71 2.12
CA ARG A 521 -1.31 -14.28 2.46
C ARG A 521 -2.31 -14.14 3.60
N ALA A 522 -3.34 -14.98 3.63
CA ALA A 522 -4.35 -14.97 4.68
C ALA A 522 -3.76 -15.26 6.06
N TRP A 523 -2.69 -16.06 6.14
CA TRP A 523 -1.94 -16.33 7.38
C TRP A 523 -1.62 -15.06 8.17
N LYS A 524 -1.13 -14.01 7.50
CA LYS A 524 -0.73 -12.75 8.15
C LYS A 524 -1.88 -12.08 8.89
N THR A 525 -3.11 -12.27 8.42
CA THR A 525 -4.32 -11.73 9.03
C THR A 525 -4.87 -12.66 10.12
N LEU A 526 -4.63 -13.98 10.00
CA LEU A 526 -5.29 -15.02 10.78
C LEU A 526 -4.42 -15.64 11.88
N ALA A 527 -3.10 -15.48 11.84
CA ALA A 527 -2.16 -16.11 12.77
C ALA A 527 -2.44 -15.80 14.26
N HIS A 528 -3.07 -14.66 14.53
CA HIS A 528 -3.42 -14.22 15.89
C HIS A 528 -4.83 -14.62 16.34
N LEU A 529 -5.58 -15.35 15.50
CA LEU A 529 -6.83 -15.96 15.95
C LEU A 529 -6.52 -17.11 16.90
N HIS A 530 -7.23 -17.15 18.03
CA HIS A 530 -7.00 -18.17 19.05
C HIS A 530 -7.79 -19.47 18.79
N GLY A 531 -8.79 -19.44 17.88
CA GLY A 531 -9.53 -20.63 17.46
C GLY A 531 -8.82 -21.41 16.36
N PRO A 532 -9.29 -22.63 16.02
CA PRO A 532 -8.66 -23.43 14.97
C PRO A 532 -8.83 -22.75 13.60
N VAL A 533 -7.72 -22.53 12.91
CA VAL A 533 -7.71 -22.01 11.54
C VAL A 533 -7.16 -23.09 10.64
N GLU A 534 -8.00 -23.56 9.74
CA GLU A 534 -7.71 -24.67 8.85
C GLU A 534 -7.95 -24.25 7.39
N ALA A 535 -7.42 -25.03 6.45
CA ALA A 535 -7.66 -24.84 5.04
C ALA A 535 -8.02 -26.17 4.38
N VAL A 536 -8.81 -26.08 3.32
CA VAL A 536 -9.16 -27.18 2.44
C VAL A 536 -8.30 -27.04 1.20
N ILE A 537 -7.62 -28.13 0.83
CA ILE A 537 -6.87 -28.19 -0.43
C ILE A 537 -7.81 -28.75 -1.48
N LEU A 538 -8.30 -27.89 -2.37
CA LEU A 538 -9.13 -28.31 -3.50
C LEU A 538 -8.26 -28.90 -4.62
N PRO A 539 -8.82 -29.78 -5.47
CA PRO A 539 -8.09 -30.30 -6.62
C PRO A 539 -7.61 -29.17 -7.55
N GLU A 540 -6.50 -29.40 -8.24
CA GLU A 540 -5.85 -28.39 -9.09
C GLU A 540 -6.82 -27.79 -10.12
N GLY A 541 -6.88 -26.45 -10.15
CA GLY A 541 -7.76 -25.71 -11.06
C GLY A 541 -9.25 -25.82 -10.77
N ARG A 542 -9.65 -26.32 -9.59
CA ARG A 542 -11.04 -26.38 -9.13
C ARG A 542 -11.32 -25.34 -8.05
N ASP A 543 -12.50 -24.75 -8.11
CA ASP A 543 -13.11 -23.91 -7.06
C ASP A 543 -14.36 -24.61 -6.47
N PRO A 544 -14.90 -24.14 -5.32
CA PRO A 544 -16.12 -24.72 -4.74
C PRO A 544 -17.33 -24.72 -5.68
N ALA A 545 -17.47 -23.69 -6.53
CA ALA A 545 -18.59 -23.61 -7.47
C ALA A 545 -18.49 -24.66 -8.59
N ASP A 546 -17.28 -24.98 -9.06
CA ASP A 546 -17.01 -26.00 -10.06
C ASP A 546 -17.25 -27.41 -9.49
N ILE A 547 -16.91 -27.64 -8.22
CA ILE A 547 -17.22 -28.92 -7.54
C ILE A 547 -18.74 -29.08 -7.41
N LEU A 548 -19.46 -28.03 -6.98
CA LEU A 548 -20.92 -28.08 -6.93
C LEU A 548 -21.53 -28.37 -8.30
N ARG A 549 -21.06 -27.69 -9.35
CA ARG A 549 -21.55 -27.87 -10.72
C ARG A 549 -21.35 -29.30 -11.23
N ASP A 550 -20.14 -29.83 -11.07
CA ASP A 550 -19.74 -31.06 -11.75
C ASP A 550 -20.01 -32.33 -10.93
N GLN A 551 -20.00 -32.22 -9.59
CA GLN A 551 -20.07 -33.38 -8.68
C GLN A 551 -21.21 -33.27 -7.66
N GLY A 552 -21.87 -32.12 -7.55
CA GLY A 552 -23.01 -31.92 -6.68
C GLY A 552 -22.67 -31.53 -5.23
N PRO A 553 -23.72 -31.29 -4.41
CA PRO A 553 -23.56 -30.72 -3.06
C PRO A 553 -22.89 -31.67 -2.07
N ASP A 554 -23.06 -32.99 -2.22
CA ASP A 554 -22.47 -33.97 -1.31
C ASP A 554 -20.95 -34.07 -1.49
N ALA A 555 -20.46 -34.06 -2.72
CA ALA A 555 -19.02 -34.03 -3.01
C ALA A 555 -18.36 -32.74 -2.48
N LEU A 556 -19.04 -31.59 -2.60
CA LEU A 556 -18.55 -30.34 -2.03
C LEU A 556 -18.49 -30.41 -0.50
N ARG A 557 -19.50 -31.00 0.15
CA ARG A 557 -19.52 -31.19 1.61
C ARG A 557 -18.39 -32.09 2.08
N GLU A 558 -18.14 -33.19 1.38
CA GLU A 558 -17.04 -34.12 1.68
C GLU A 558 -15.67 -33.44 1.53
N ALA A 559 -15.48 -32.64 0.47
CA ALA A 559 -14.27 -31.86 0.29
C ALA A 559 -14.00 -30.91 1.46
N LEU A 560 -15.04 -30.25 1.99
CA LEU A 560 -14.93 -29.33 3.13
C LEU A 560 -14.67 -30.01 4.48
N GLN A 561 -14.80 -31.33 4.57
CA GLN A 561 -14.47 -32.09 5.79
C GLN A 561 -12.97 -32.43 5.85
N GLN A 562 -12.28 -32.44 4.71
CA GLN A 562 -10.85 -32.76 4.63
C GLN A 562 -10.02 -31.49 4.81
N THR A 563 -9.80 -31.11 6.07
CA THR A 563 -9.10 -29.88 6.44
C THR A 563 -7.70 -30.14 6.97
N THR A 564 -6.77 -29.27 6.63
CA THR A 564 -5.40 -29.23 7.17
C THR A 564 -5.21 -27.95 7.99
N PRO A 565 -4.53 -27.98 9.15
CA PRO A 565 -4.18 -26.76 9.88
C PRO A 565 -3.46 -25.75 8.97
N LEU A 566 -3.90 -24.49 8.99
CA LEU A 566 -3.33 -23.47 8.11
C LEU A 566 -1.85 -23.23 8.41
N ALA A 567 -1.46 -23.30 9.68
CA ALA A 567 -0.07 -23.16 10.11
C ALA A 567 0.84 -24.18 9.41
N ASP A 568 0.41 -25.44 9.34
CA ASP A 568 1.15 -26.54 8.70
C ASP A 568 1.43 -26.21 7.24
N LEU A 569 0.40 -25.80 6.49
CA LEU A 569 0.55 -25.48 5.06
C LEU A 569 1.53 -24.33 4.82
N VAL A 570 1.46 -23.28 5.65
CA VAL A 570 2.33 -22.11 5.51
C VAL A 570 3.78 -22.43 5.89
N ILE A 571 3.96 -23.24 6.94
CA ILE A 571 5.27 -23.73 7.37
C ILE A 571 5.89 -24.63 6.30
N ASP A 572 5.12 -25.58 5.76
CA ASP A 572 5.59 -26.49 4.73
C ASP A 572 5.97 -25.72 3.45
N ALA A 573 5.15 -24.76 3.03
CA ALA A 573 5.47 -23.87 1.90
C ALA A 573 6.74 -23.03 2.14
N ALA A 574 6.96 -22.57 3.39
CA ALA A 574 8.19 -21.85 3.76
C ALA A 574 9.42 -22.77 3.68
N ILE A 575 9.31 -24.01 4.16
CA ILE A 575 10.36 -25.03 4.08
C ILE A 575 10.70 -25.36 2.63
N THR A 576 9.69 -25.64 1.79
CA THR A 576 9.87 -25.98 0.37
C THR A 576 10.58 -24.87 -0.40
N ARG A 577 10.26 -23.60 -0.14
CA ARG A 577 10.95 -22.46 -0.77
C ARG A 577 12.41 -22.32 -0.32
N ALA A 578 12.69 -22.58 0.95
CA ALA A 578 14.01 -22.37 1.55
C ALA A 578 14.98 -23.52 1.29
N GLY A 579 14.50 -24.76 1.19
CA GLY A 579 15.33 -25.95 1.00
C GLY A 579 14.84 -26.80 -0.16
N ARG A 580 15.41 -26.60 -1.35
CA ARG A 580 15.06 -27.40 -2.55
C ARG A 580 15.38 -28.90 -2.41
N SER A 581 16.11 -29.34 -1.38
CA SER A 581 16.52 -30.74 -1.21
C SER A 581 16.69 -31.26 0.24
N LEU A 582 16.76 -30.42 1.28
CA LEU A 582 17.06 -30.81 2.68
C LEU A 582 18.30 -31.75 2.84
N HIS A 583 19.20 -31.77 1.84
CA HIS A 583 20.30 -32.73 1.77
C HIS A 583 21.52 -32.27 2.56
N SER A 584 21.83 -30.97 2.55
CA SER A 584 22.95 -30.40 3.30
C SER A 584 22.51 -29.89 4.68
N PRO A 585 23.42 -29.83 5.66
CA PRO A 585 23.17 -29.14 6.93
C PRO A 585 22.73 -27.67 6.74
N GLU A 586 23.27 -26.98 5.74
CA GLU A 586 22.94 -25.60 5.40
C GLU A 586 21.49 -25.46 4.90
N ASP A 587 21.04 -26.37 4.04
CA ASP A 587 19.66 -26.41 3.54
C ASP A 587 18.67 -26.66 4.69
N ARG A 588 19.03 -27.56 5.61
CA ARG A 588 18.22 -27.84 6.80
C ARG A 588 18.15 -26.63 7.72
N LEU A 589 19.26 -25.93 7.92
CA LEU A 589 19.27 -24.70 8.72
C LEU A 589 18.45 -23.58 8.05
N ALA A 590 18.53 -23.44 6.73
CA ALA A 590 17.72 -22.47 5.98
C ALA A 590 16.22 -22.78 6.10
N ALA A 591 15.83 -24.05 5.93
CA ALA A 591 14.46 -24.51 6.13
C ALA A 591 13.96 -24.30 7.57
N ALA A 592 14.80 -24.62 8.57
CA ALA A 592 14.51 -24.39 9.97
C ALA A 592 14.25 -22.91 10.28
N ARG A 593 15.07 -21.99 9.75
CA ARG A 593 14.89 -20.54 9.90
C ARG A 593 13.62 -20.04 9.21
N ALA A 594 13.32 -20.55 8.02
CA ALA A 594 12.10 -20.19 7.30
C ALA A 594 10.83 -20.63 8.05
N ALA A 595 10.81 -21.87 8.56
CA ALA A 595 9.74 -22.37 9.40
C ALA A 595 9.61 -21.57 10.71
N ALA A 596 10.74 -21.28 11.36
CA ALA A 596 10.77 -20.53 12.61
C ALA A 596 10.17 -19.12 12.47
N ALA A 597 10.39 -18.44 11.34
CA ALA A 597 9.79 -17.14 11.06
C ALA A 597 8.24 -17.20 11.03
N VAL A 598 7.67 -18.31 10.58
CA VAL A 598 6.21 -18.53 10.60
C VAL A 598 5.75 -18.90 12.01
N ILE A 599 6.44 -19.84 12.67
CA ILE A 599 6.13 -20.31 14.03
C ILE A 599 6.14 -19.16 15.04
N ALA A 600 7.02 -18.17 14.89
CA ALA A 600 7.11 -17.00 15.76
C ALA A 600 5.81 -16.18 15.85
N HIS A 601 4.89 -16.34 14.90
CA HIS A 601 3.59 -15.65 14.88
C HIS A 601 2.45 -16.45 15.53
N LEU A 602 2.72 -17.71 15.91
CA LEU A 602 1.72 -18.60 16.49
C LEU A 602 1.40 -18.24 17.94
N PRO A 603 0.18 -18.56 18.41
CA PRO A 603 -0.11 -18.59 19.83
C PRO A 603 0.89 -19.50 20.58
N PRO A 604 1.40 -19.12 21.76
CA PRO A 604 2.41 -19.88 22.49
C PRO A 604 2.06 -21.36 22.71
N ALA A 605 0.77 -21.67 22.86
CA ALA A 605 0.29 -23.03 23.05
C ALA A 605 0.52 -23.95 21.84
N GLN A 606 0.66 -23.40 20.62
CA GLN A 606 0.85 -24.17 19.38
C GLN A 606 2.32 -24.34 19.01
N VAL A 607 3.22 -23.52 19.58
CA VAL A 607 4.65 -23.51 19.26
C VAL A 607 5.33 -24.87 19.52
N PRO A 608 5.15 -25.55 20.67
CA PRO A 608 5.86 -26.81 20.94
C PRO A 608 5.52 -27.92 19.94
N HIS A 609 4.25 -28.04 19.54
CA HIS A 609 3.81 -29.01 18.55
C HIS A 609 4.47 -28.75 17.19
N GLN A 610 4.50 -27.49 16.74
CA GLN A 610 5.13 -27.12 15.48
C GLN A 610 6.65 -27.28 15.49
N VAL A 611 7.30 -26.99 16.62
CA VAL A 611 8.74 -27.24 16.80
C VAL A 611 9.06 -28.72 16.61
N ALA A 612 8.28 -29.63 17.21
CA ALA A 612 8.47 -31.07 17.04
C ALA A 612 8.25 -31.52 15.59
N ARG A 613 7.12 -31.11 14.99
CA ARG A 613 6.77 -31.44 13.59
C ARG A 613 7.84 -30.97 12.60
N VAL A 614 8.32 -29.74 12.74
CA VAL A 614 9.34 -29.17 11.85
C VAL A 614 10.70 -29.83 12.06
N ALA A 615 11.06 -30.17 13.29
CA ALA A 615 12.31 -30.87 13.58
C ALA A 615 12.37 -32.23 12.84
N GLU A 616 11.26 -32.98 12.85
CA GLU A 616 11.14 -34.24 12.09
C GLU A 616 11.22 -34.01 10.58
N LEU A 617 10.44 -33.06 10.05
CA LEU A 617 10.37 -32.77 8.62
C LEU A 617 11.72 -32.30 8.04
N VAL A 618 12.39 -31.39 8.74
CA VAL A 618 13.69 -30.82 8.36
C VAL A 618 14.85 -31.74 8.75
N ARG A 619 14.60 -32.81 9.51
CA ARG A 619 15.58 -33.79 9.99
C ARG A 619 16.69 -33.11 10.80
N THR A 620 16.29 -32.33 11.80
CA THR A 620 17.19 -31.64 12.73
C THR A 620 16.67 -31.77 14.18
N ASP A 621 17.46 -31.30 15.14
CA ASP A 621 17.10 -31.35 16.55
C ASP A 621 16.06 -30.26 16.92
N PRO A 622 15.03 -30.56 17.76
CA PRO A 622 14.05 -29.57 18.21
C PRO A 622 14.65 -28.32 18.87
N ALA A 623 15.82 -28.42 19.51
CA ALA A 623 16.51 -27.26 20.08
C ALA A 623 16.99 -26.29 18.98
N THR A 624 17.38 -26.79 17.81
CA THR A 624 17.75 -25.96 16.65
C THR A 624 16.57 -25.13 16.17
N ILE A 625 15.38 -25.74 16.07
CA ILE A 625 14.16 -25.03 15.68
C ILE A 625 13.77 -24.02 16.76
N THR A 626 13.81 -24.42 18.04
CA THR A 626 13.51 -23.54 19.17
C THR A 626 14.40 -22.30 19.18
N GLN A 627 15.71 -22.47 18.99
CA GLN A 627 16.66 -21.37 18.92
C GLN A 627 16.35 -20.43 17.75
N ALA A 628 16.06 -20.97 16.57
CA ALA A 628 15.66 -20.17 15.41
C ALA A 628 14.34 -19.39 15.65
N VAL A 629 13.39 -19.97 16.38
CA VAL A 629 12.13 -19.30 16.77
C VAL A 629 12.41 -18.15 17.74
N VAL A 630 13.27 -18.35 18.74
CA VAL A 630 13.68 -17.30 19.67
C VAL A 630 14.36 -16.15 18.94
N GLU A 631 15.26 -16.45 18.01
CA GLU A 631 15.93 -15.45 17.16
C GLU A 631 14.93 -14.66 16.30
N ALA A 632 13.90 -15.34 15.76
CA ALA A 632 12.86 -14.71 14.96
C ALA A 632 11.93 -13.78 15.79
N ILE A 633 11.66 -14.11 17.06
CA ILE A 633 10.81 -13.29 17.95
C ILE A 633 11.56 -12.03 18.41
N ALA A 634 12.87 -12.12 18.64
CA ALA A 634 13.70 -11.03 19.14
C ALA A 634 14.93 -10.79 18.26
N PRO A 635 14.76 -10.16 17.07
CA PRO A 635 15.87 -9.97 16.12
C PRO A 635 16.99 -9.02 16.57
N ASP A 636 17.00 -8.54 17.82
CA ASP A 636 17.87 -7.44 18.28
C ASP A 636 18.77 -7.72 19.50
N ALA A 637 18.89 -8.97 19.97
CA ALA A 637 19.92 -9.29 20.98
C ALA A 637 21.35 -9.23 20.39
N ALA A 638 21.50 -9.48 19.09
CA ALA A 638 22.80 -9.45 18.39
C ALA A 638 23.21 -8.04 17.92
N THR A 639 22.25 -7.17 17.60
CA THR A 639 22.49 -5.76 17.24
C THR A 639 22.85 -4.92 18.46
N ALA A 640 22.18 -5.14 19.60
CA ALA A 640 22.48 -4.45 20.85
C ALA A 640 23.89 -4.75 21.36
N ARG A 641 24.42 -5.95 21.09
CA ARG A 641 25.80 -6.34 21.45
C ARG A 641 26.85 -5.72 20.52
N ARG A 642 26.58 -5.61 19.21
CA ARG A 642 27.49 -4.94 18.26
C ARG A 642 27.56 -3.42 18.47
N LEU A 643 26.47 -2.81 18.93
CA LEU A 643 26.45 -1.39 19.28
C LEU A 643 27.12 -1.08 20.63
N ALA A 644 27.40 -2.09 21.46
CA ALA A 644 28.12 -1.94 22.72
C ALA A 644 29.64 -2.13 22.58
N ASP A 645 30.09 -2.82 21.53
CA ASP A 645 31.53 -3.13 21.30
C ASP A 645 32.23 -2.19 20.30
N ASP A 646 31.51 -1.30 19.61
CA ASP A 646 32.10 -0.22 18.77
C ASP A 646 32.43 1.03 19.62
N ASP A 647 33.28 0.85 20.63
CA ASP A 647 33.88 1.94 21.41
C ASP A 647 35.21 2.35 20.76
N PHE A 648 35.15 3.23 19.74
CA PHE A 648 36.31 4.00 19.28
C PHE A 648 36.27 5.41 19.88
N PRO A 649 37.44 5.94 20.32
CA PRO A 649 37.53 6.99 21.31
C PRO A 649 37.02 8.32 20.77
N LEU A 650 36.17 8.97 21.57
CA LEU A 650 35.74 10.34 21.33
C LEU A 650 36.97 11.24 21.11
N PRO A 651 37.00 12.09 20.07
CA PRO A 651 38.01 13.15 19.98
C PRO A 651 37.86 14.06 21.21
N PRO A 652 38.98 14.52 21.82
CA PRO A 652 38.91 15.28 23.06
C PRO A 652 38.06 16.53 22.86
N LEU A 653 37.04 16.68 23.71
CA LEU A 653 36.20 17.86 23.79
C LEU A 653 37.09 19.10 23.89
N ALA A 654 37.05 19.95 22.86
CA ALA A 654 37.60 21.28 22.94
C ALA A 654 36.92 21.99 24.12
N SER A 655 37.68 22.21 25.19
CA SER A 655 37.19 22.90 26.39
C SER A 655 36.73 24.33 26.03
N PRO A 656 35.66 24.83 26.66
CA PRO A 656 35.23 26.21 26.47
C PRO A 656 36.31 27.20 26.94
N PRO A 657 36.42 28.39 26.33
CA PRO A 657 37.43 29.37 26.72
C PRO A 657 37.17 29.84 28.14
N THR A 658 38.10 29.54 29.04
CA THR A 658 38.12 30.04 30.42
C THR A 658 38.46 31.53 30.42
N HIS A 659 37.70 32.29 31.21
CA HIS A 659 38.01 33.68 31.56
C HIS A 659 39.45 33.77 32.09
N ARG A 660 40.33 34.44 31.34
CA ARG A 660 41.66 34.84 31.83
C ARG A 660 41.51 36.05 32.75
N HIS A 661 41.50 35.80 34.05
CA HIS A 661 42.04 36.76 35.01
C HIS A 661 43.57 36.79 34.87
N ARG A 662 44.10 38.00 34.73
CA ARG A 662 45.53 38.31 34.64
C ARG A 662 46.10 38.36 36.07
N PRO A 663 47.25 37.71 36.34
CA PRO A 663 48.21 38.29 37.27
C PRO A 663 49.63 38.37 36.68
N ALA A 664 50.45 39.10 37.43
CA ALA A 664 51.65 39.83 37.04
C ALA A 664 52.96 38.98 36.94
N ASP A 665 53.75 39.32 35.92
CA ASP A 665 55.17 39.72 35.95
C ASP A 665 56.32 38.80 36.41
N ARG A 666 57.40 38.83 35.58
CA ARG A 666 58.83 38.45 35.73
C ARG A 666 59.29 36.97 35.55
N PRO A 667 60.60 36.72 35.24
CA PRO A 667 61.33 37.13 34.04
C PRO A 667 62.06 35.93 33.35
N ARG A 668 62.53 36.15 32.11
CA ARG A 668 63.32 35.20 31.30
C ARG A 668 64.81 35.14 31.70
N PRO A 669 65.50 34.03 31.37
CA PRO A 669 66.86 34.11 30.83
C PRO A 669 66.99 33.45 29.45
N ALA A 670 68.10 33.80 28.79
CA ALA A 670 68.37 33.74 27.36
C ALA A 670 69.21 32.54 26.90
N SER A 671 69.13 32.22 25.61
CA SER A 671 70.28 31.81 24.76
C SER A 671 69.81 31.69 23.30
N ARG A 672 70.21 32.62 22.42
CA ARG A 672 71.35 32.57 21.46
C ARG A 672 71.18 31.59 20.30
N ARG A 673 70.96 32.20 19.12
CA ARG A 673 71.17 31.64 17.76
C ARG A 673 72.66 31.31 17.52
N PRO A 674 72.93 30.50 16.49
CA PRO A 674 73.98 30.83 15.55
C PRO A 674 73.46 31.01 14.12
N THR A 675 74.18 31.87 13.42
CA THR A 675 74.03 32.38 12.06
C THR A 675 74.64 31.45 11.00
N LYS A 676 74.10 31.55 9.78
CA LYS A 676 74.76 31.12 8.53
C LYS A 676 75.89 32.09 8.14
N HIS A 677 77.03 31.55 7.72
CA HIS A 677 77.98 32.05 6.72
C HIS A 677 78.78 30.81 6.27
N ARG A 678 79.13 30.55 5.02
CA ARG A 678 79.18 31.32 3.77
C ARG A 678 78.95 30.35 2.61
#